data_AF-A0A7V5KWU0-F1
#
_entry.id   AF-A0A7V5KWU0-F1
#
_cell.length_a   1.000
_cell.length_b   1.000
_cell.length_c   1.000
_cell.angle_alpha   90.00
_cell.angle_beta   90.00
_cell.angle_gamma   90.00
#
_symmetry.space_group_name_H-M   'P 1'
#
loop_
_entity.id
_entity.type
_entity.pdbx_description
1 polymer ?
#
loop_
_entity_poly.entity_id
_entity_poly.type
_entity_poly.pdbx_seq_one_letter_code
_entity_poly.pdbx_strand_id
1 'polypeptide(L)'
;MGLCSLTLAMENDLESTVAEPHPLPTKALFTGKNFPTFSLQELESYVSKAPETLVAVAELEEKLYQLEREQAVSGLQMFGSTGLGHYKEAVTETKMRDYDRARFALGLHYPLLGTLARERINVLKAEARTWESKQQIKLARLKGLEALRFQYILLWGTQEQMEICRAFVTDEDQVGRILQERRDQGLLLDADREEFLTTFALVRRNIANLKTIKKRTLANINLLTNGHSGTFFADIPSLPKPCLDRSFIRSTVLDNHPDIIRLRGLVEEQLGIINLARHSDIKANLSLMGHSDIDYPSAQDGYGVRLQFTMDMPWEFSRAGMAEAGVEQARLRKLQRQLDLVSSRLLADVDEVLQRYEAATENRRFATQRVKAALEAVRERVLRRGSLAGDTFEQLQRSRYQYYQTAMNYVDAEVARLHAVVRLLVYNEGENRDNGMNVRTDSVINDNFLQPLWQLQRPQFDTEIPTLQENAKRKPKAMRQGIGVYAWNTTKLFTLEKSNDTFWEDIRKNKITRILLSFNRVQLDQLMLPQGKRELKRFMRKADNEGVSLGLLLGEPTWILPEHRRNLLEIVDRFQGMGFSVIHLDLEPNQLAHMGLSDTYLLAHLLRTVQAVSRLSLLPVEIDLHPRYLRKNTGDFCLGCGLQNLDDVSVTLMIYVSNPKRAAALAQPILEKFTEIPFSIALSVEPQLGGDESYAGLSRAQLQKKITTLQKIFGNRVGNIYIQSWQDYMDMDDEN
;
A
#
# COMPACT_ATOMS: atom_id res chain seq x y z
N MET A 1 54.17 36.30 -10.40
CA MET A 1 53.41 37.39 -9.75
C MET A 1 51.94 37.18 -10.07
N GLY A 2 51.03 37.41 -9.12
CA GLY A 2 49.60 37.09 -9.27
C GLY A 2 49.19 35.79 -8.57
N LEU A 3 49.36 35.73 -7.26
CA LEU A 3 48.73 34.70 -6.41
C LEU A 3 47.24 35.06 -6.25
N CYS A 4 46.35 34.08 -6.39
CA CYS A 4 44.99 34.17 -5.87
C CYS A 4 44.61 32.82 -5.27
N SER A 5 44.62 32.74 -3.94
CA SER A 5 44.49 31.50 -3.19
C SER A 5 43.02 31.17 -2.90
N LEU A 6 42.71 29.87 -2.76
CA LEU A 6 41.47 29.44 -2.12
C LEU A 6 41.43 29.90 -0.66
N THR A 7 40.24 30.26 -0.18
CA THR A 7 39.88 30.18 1.24
C THR A 7 38.51 29.56 1.40
N LEU A 8 38.40 28.63 2.35
CA LEU A 8 37.16 27.98 2.74
C LEU A 8 36.21 29.02 3.36
N ALA A 9 34.90 28.79 3.17
CA ALA A 9 33.87 29.33 4.05
C ALA A 9 33.27 28.17 4.86
N MET A 10 33.77 28.01 6.09
CA MET A 10 33.06 27.33 7.18
C MET A 10 32.61 28.40 8.19
N GLU A 11 31.63 28.03 9.02
CA GLU A 11 31.11 28.79 10.18
C GLU A 11 30.25 30.02 9.86
N ASN A 12 28.94 29.84 10.06
CA ASN A 12 28.14 30.67 10.98
C ASN A 12 26.82 29.96 11.26
N ASP A 13 26.68 29.37 12.45
CA ASP A 13 25.40 29.03 13.09
C ASP A 13 25.66 28.76 14.58
N LEU A 14 25.47 29.78 15.42
CA LEU A 14 25.48 29.69 16.88
C LEU A 14 24.60 30.80 17.46
N GLU A 15 23.83 30.44 18.50
CA GLU A 15 22.89 31.28 19.26
C GLU A 15 21.60 31.69 18.50
N SER A 16 20.40 31.70 19.09
CA SER A 16 20.03 31.64 20.51
C SER A 16 18.77 30.80 20.79
N THR A 17 18.70 30.24 21.99
CA THR A 17 17.54 29.50 22.54
C THR A 17 16.48 30.43 23.13
N VAL A 18 15.21 30.19 22.82
CA VAL A 18 14.07 30.55 23.69
C VAL A 18 13.12 29.35 23.75
N ALA A 19 12.74 28.94 24.96
CA ALA A 19 11.93 27.76 25.21
C ALA A 19 10.51 28.14 25.62
N GLU A 20 9.50 27.45 25.07
CA GLU A 20 8.11 27.39 25.57
C GLU A 20 7.44 26.06 25.10
N PRO A 21 6.29 25.63 25.66
CA PRO A 21 6.27 24.38 26.43
C PRO A 21 5.84 23.10 25.69
N HIS A 22 6.31 21.97 26.22
CA HIS A 22 6.00 20.61 25.75
C HIS A 22 4.54 20.19 25.95
N PRO A 23 3.91 19.51 24.97
CA PRO A 23 2.88 18.50 25.24
C PRO A 23 3.53 17.19 25.75
N LEU A 24 2.87 16.52 26.70
CA LEU A 24 3.40 15.36 27.44
C LEU A 24 3.62 14.11 26.56
N PRO A 25 4.71 13.33 26.79
CA PRO A 25 4.99 12.11 26.02
C PRO A 25 4.32 10.85 26.60
N THR A 26 3.26 10.35 25.96
CA THR A 26 2.65 9.04 26.27
C THR A 26 3.32 7.88 25.50
N LYS A 27 4.63 7.66 25.74
CA LYS A 27 5.34 6.41 25.41
C LYS A 27 6.36 6.03 26.50
N ALA A 28 5.86 5.81 27.71
CA ALA A 28 6.64 5.27 28.81
C ALA A 28 5.96 4.02 29.38
N LEU A 29 6.39 2.84 28.94
CA LEU A 29 6.28 1.59 29.70
C LEU A 29 7.26 0.53 29.13
N PHE A 30 8.04 -0.07 30.03
CA PHE A 30 8.95 -1.21 29.89
C PHE A 30 10.42 -1.02 29.43
N THR A 31 11.30 -1.37 30.38
CA THR A 31 12.77 -1.59 30.33
C THR A 31 13.69 -0.37 30.49
N GLY A 32 14.51 -0.39 31.55
CA GLY A 32 15.31 0.73 32.06
C GLY A 32 16.60 1.04 31.30
N LYS A 33 16.53 1.24 29.99
CA LYS A 33 17.51 2.02 29.22
C LYS A 33 16.75 2.85 28.18
N ASN A 34 16.67 4.15 28.39
CA ASN A 34 16.12 5.08 27.40
C ASN A 34 17.08 5.15 26.21
N PHE A 35 16.85 4.32 25.20
CA PHE A 35 17.50 4.47 23.90
C PHE A 35 16.94 5.71 23.20
N PRO A 36 17.77 6.48 22.47
CA PRO A 36 17.28 7.62 21.70
C PRO A 36 16.28 7.17 20.62
N THR A 37 15.38 8.09 20.26
CA THR A 37 14.65 8.05 18.99
C THR A 37 15.47 8.82 17.96
N PHE A 38 15.49 8.34 16.71
CA PHE A 38 16.02 9.08 15.57
C PHE A 38 14.99 9.08 14.46
N SER A 39 14.84 10.24 13.83
CA SER A 39 14.10 10.40 12.58
C SER A 39 14.92 9.95 11.37
N LEU A 40 14.24 9.67 10.27
CA LEU A 40 14.89 9.35 8.99
C LEU A 40 15.73 10.54 8.49
N GLN A 41 15.22 11.76 8.61
CA GLN A 41 15.85 13.00 8.15
C GLN A 41 17.23 13.23 8.79
N GLU A 42 17.35 13.01 10.11
CA GLU A 42 18.62 13.14 10.83
C GLU A 42 19.65 12.14 10.30
N LEU A 43 19.25 10.90 10.04
CA LEU A 43 20.14 9.85 9.55
C LEU A 43 20.57 10.06 8.09
N GLU A 44 19.71 10.63 7.25
CA GLU A 44 20.04 10.96 5.84
C GLU A 44 21.21 11.95 5.73
N SER A 45 21.40 12.85 6.71
CA SER A 45 22.55 13.77 6.75
C SER A 45 23.90 13.03 6.81
N TYR A 46 23.95 11.88 7.49
CA TYR A 46 25.16 11.08 7.69
C TYR A 46 25.52 10.18 6.49
N VAL A 47 24.66 10.02 5.49
CA VAL A 47 24.98 9.22 4.28
C VAL A 47 26.16 9.81 3.51
N SER A 48 26.35 11.12 3.57
CA SER A 48 27.55 11.81 3.06
C SER A 48 28.87 11.29 3.66
N LYS A 49 28.82 10.70 4.86
CA LYS A 49 29.95 10.13 5.62
C LYS A 49 29.96 8.59 5.58
N ALA A 50 29.09 7.95 4.82
CA ALA A 50 29.03 6.50 4.69
C ALA A 50 30.33 5.93 4.10
N PRO A 51 30.81 4.73 4.52
CA PRO A 51 32.06 4.17 4.03
C PRO A 51 32.17 4.06 2.51
N GLU A 52 31.10 3.66 1.80
CA GLU A 52 31.07 3.61 0.33
C GLU A 52 31.24 5.01 -0.31
N THR A 53 30.67 6.05 0.32
CA THR A 53 30.82 7.44 -0.14
C THR A 53 32.24 7.94 0.13
N LEU A 54 32.82 7.61 1.28
CA LEU A 54 34.20 7.96 1.63
C LEU A 54 35.23 7.26 0.72
N VAL A 55 34.99 6.01 0.33
CA VAL A 55 35.81 5.32 -0.67
C VAL A 55 35.75 6.05 -2.02
N ALA A 56 34.55 6.40 -2.51
CA ALA A 56 34.42 7.16 -3.76
C ALA A 56 35.06 8.56 -3.70
N VAL A 57 35.10 9.20 -2.52
CA VAL A 57 35.83 10.47 -2.30
C VAL A 57 37.35 10.26 -2.34
N ALA A 58 37.87 9.20 -1.71
CA ALA A 58 39.30 8.86 -1.77
C ALA A 58 39.73 8.44 -3.19
N GLU A 59 38.88 7.75 -3.95
CA GLU A 59 39.10 7.46 -5.37
C GLU A 59 39.17 8.75 -6.20
N LEU A 60 38.36 9.77 -5.90
CA LEU A 60 38.45 11.07 -6.57
C LEU A 60 39.77 11.79 -6.24
N GLU A 61 40.21 11.74 -4.99
CA GLU A 61 41.51 12.28 -4.57
C GLU A 61 42.67 11.58 -5.32
N GLU A 62 42.63 10.26 -5.44
CA GLU A 62 43.57 9.48 -6.27
C GLU A 62 43.56 9.95 -7.73
N LYS A 63 42.37 10.19 -8.32
CA LYS A 63 42.27 10.63 -9.73
C LYS A 63 42.72 12.08 -9.92
N LEU A 64 42.51 12.95 -8.94
CA LEU A 64 43.01 14.33 -8.95
C LEU A 64 44.54 14.36 -8.95
N TYR A 65 45.21 13.57 -8.09
CA TYR A 65 46.67 13.47 -8.11
C TYR A 65 47.22 12.78 -9.36
N GLN A 66 46.47 11.85 -9.96
CA GLN A 66 46.81 11.30 -11.28
C GLN A 66 46.72 12.37 -12.39
N LEU A 67 45.69 13.22 -12.37
CA LEU A 67 45.56 14.33 -13.30
C LEU A 67 46.69 15.36 -13.12
N GLU A 68 46.96 15.80 -11.89
CA GLU A 68 48.08 16.71 -11.60
C GLU A 68 49.41 16.12 -12.06
N ARG A 69 49.64 14.82 -11.85
CA ARG A 69 50.83 14.11 -12.36
C ARG A 69 50.90 14.11 -13.90
N GLU A 70 49.84 13.72 -14.61
CA GLU A 70 49.86 13.69 -16.09
C GLU A 70 49.99 15.10 -16.69
N GLN A 71 49.45 16.14 -16.03
CA GLN A 71 49.67 17.53 -16.39
C GLN A 71 51.12 17.99 -16.13
N ALA A 72 51.70 17.63 -14.98
CA ALA A 72 53.07 18.02 -14.59
C ALA A 72 54.17 17.31 -15.39
N VAL A 73 53.91 16.11 -15.91
CA VAL A 73 54.85 15.41 -16.82
C VAL A 73 54.66 15.79 -18.29
N SER A 74 53.64 16.58 -18.66
CA SER A 74 53.48 17.00 -20.05
C SER A 74 54.33 18.22 -20.40
N GLY A 75 54.94 18.21 -21.59
CA GLY A 75 55.74 19.32 -22.08
C GLY A 75 57.22 19.24 -21.65
N LEU A 76 57.76 20.34 -21.13
CA LEU A 76 59.21 20.47 -20.92
C LEU A 76 59.68 19.68 -19.68
N GLN A 77 60.48 18.65 -19.89
CA GLN A 77 61.04 17.81 -18.82
C GLN A 77 62.56 18.00 -18.70
N MET A 78 63.08 17.86 -17.48
CA MET A 78 64.53 17.78 -17.22
C MET A 78 64.95 16.32 -17.05
N PHE A 79 66.11 15.96 -17.60
CA PHE A 79 66.74 14.65 -17.43
C PHE A 79 68.23 14.81 -17.07
N GLY A 80 68.77 13.81 -16.38
CA GLY A 80 70.20 13.71 -16.10
C GLY A 80 70.67 12.29 -16.28
N SER A 81 71.94 12.11 -16.66
CA SER A 81 72.57 10.80 -16.75
C SER A 81 73.98 10.85 -16.18
N THR A 82 74.36 9.76 -15.52
CA THR A 82 75.74 9.48 -15.11
C THR A 82 76.13 8.11 -15.64
N GLY A 83 77.39 7.96 -16.05
CA GLY A 83 77.92 6.73 -16.60
C GLY A 83 79.37 6.52 -16.21
N LEU A 84 79.69 5.31 -15.79
CA LEU A 84 81.06 4.83 -15.61
C LEU A 84 81.27 3.69 -16.60
N GLY A 85 82.37 3.71 -17.35
CA GLY A 85 82.69 2.66 -18.31
C GLY A 85 84.18 2.54 -18.58
N HIS A 86 84.64 1.32 -18.84
CA HIS A 86 85.98 1.03 -19.33
C HIS A 86 85.98 1.02 -20.85
N TYR A 87 86.87 1.80 -21.46
CA TYR A 87 86.96 2.02 -22.90
C TYR A 87 88.33 1.60 -23.43
N LYS A 88 88.29 0.90 -24.57
CA LYS A 88 89.47 0.38 -25.28
C LYS A 88 89.39 0.83 -26.74
N GLU A 89 90.03 1.94 -27.05
CA GLU A 89 89.89 2.65 -28.33
C GLU A 89 91.18 2.60 -29.16
N ALA A 90 91.06 2.32 -30.45
CA ALA A 90 92.18 2.42 -31.39
C ALA A 90 92.46 3.90 -31.71
N VAL A 91 93.60 4.42 -31.25
CA VAL A 91 94.10 5.77 -31.55
C VAL A 91 94.80 5.80 -32.92
N THR A 92 95.42 4.68 -33.31
CA THR A 92 95.92 4.39 -34.67
C THR A 92 95.72 2.90 -34.95
N GLU A 93 95.97 2.44 -36.18
CA GLU A 93 95.89 1.01 -36.56
C GLU A 93 96.70 0.07 -35.67
N THR A 94 97.71 0.58 -34.95
CA THR A 94 98.62 -0.19 -34.09
C THR A 94 98.63 0.25 -32.62
N LYS A 95 97.90 1.31 -32.24
CA LYS A 95 97.93 1.88 -30.87
C LYS A 95 96.53 1.90 -30.25
N MET A 96 96.37 1.17 -29.16
CA MET A 96 95.17 1.19 -28.32
C MET A 96 95.35 2.16 -27.13
N ARG A 97 94.26 2.82 -26.72
CA ARG A 97 94.12 3.57 -25.47
C ARG A 97 93.09 2.85 -24.61
N ASP A 98 93.55 2.32 -23.50
CA ASP A 98 92.71 1.77 -22.43
C ASP A 98 92.51 2.86 -21.36
N TYR A 99 91.27 3.17 -21.01
CA TYR A 99 90.94 4.21 -20.04
C TYR A 99 89.53 4.01 -19.45
N ASP A 100 89.32 4.50 -18.24
CA ASP A 100 87.99 4.57 -17.63
C ASP A 100 87.41 5.97 -17.84
N ARG A 101 86.15 6.09 -18.26
CA ARG A 101 85.47 7.39 -18.38
C ARG A 101 84.34 7.50 -17.37
N ALA A 102 84.35 8.59 -16.61
CA ALA A 102 83.18 9.07 -15.89
C ALA A 102 82.48 10.15 -16.71
N ARG A 103 81.20 9.95 -17.03
CA ARG A 103 80.34 10.92 -17.71
C ARG A 103 79.28 11.43 -16.74
N PHE A 104 79.08 12.74 -16.70
CA PHE A 104 77.90 13.38 -16.13
C PHE A 104 77.22 14.24 -17.19
N ALA A 105 75.89 14.23 -17.23
CA ALA A 105 75.13 15.08 -18.14
C ALA A 105 73.78 15.50 -17.57
N LEU A 106 73.33 16.67 -18.00
CA LEU A 106 72.05 17.28 -17.64
C LEU A 106 71.43 17.89 -18.90
N GLY A 107 70.13 17.72 -19.09
CA GLY A 107 69.43 18.26 -20.25
C GLY A 107 67.95 18.50 -20.02
N LEU A 108 67.37 19.20 -20.98
CA LEU A 108 65.93 19.40 -21.12
C LEU A 108 65.45 18.67 -22.37
N HIS A 109 64.25 18.10 -22.35
CA HIS A 109 63.59 17.59 -23.55
C HIS A 109 62.16 18.10 -23.67
N TYR A 110 61.73 18.30 -24.91
CA TYR A 110 60.40 18.78 -25.27
C TYR A 110 59.75 17.82 -26.29
N PRO A 111 58.52 17.33 -26.03
CA PRO A 111 57.80 16.38 -26.87
C PRO A 111 57.24 17.06 -28.12
N LEU A 112 57.31 16.35 -29.24
CA LEU A 112 56.83 16.81 -30.54
C LEU A 112 55.92 15.77 -31.21
N LEU A 113 55.19 16.20 -32.24
CA LEU A 113 54.35 15.35 -33.09
C LEU A 113 53.46 14.38 -32.29
N GLY A 114 53.61 13.07 -32.49
CA GLY A 114 52.82 12.04 -31.82
C GLY A 114 53.13 11.86 -30.33
N THR A 115 54.32 12.26 -29.86
CA THR A 115 54.62 12.28 -28.41
C THR A 115 53.75 13.32 -27.71
N LEU A 116 53.71 14.55 -28.24
CA LEU A 116 52.85 15.61 -27.73
C LEU A 116 51.36 15.24 -27.84
N ALA A 117 50.95 14.53 -28.89
CA ALA A 117 49.59 14.01 -29.01
C ALA A 117 49.28 12.94 -27.94
N ARG A 118 50.22 12.03 -27.64
CA ARG A 118 50.06 11.02 -26.59
C ARG A 118 49.93 11.64 -25.20
N GLU A 119 50.73 12.64 -24.87
CA GLU A 119 50.61 13.36 -23.60
C GLU A 119 49.25 14.06 -23.46
N ARG A 120 48.78 14.75 -24.51
CA ARG A 120 47.43 15.34 -24.52
C ARG A 120 46.34 14.29 -24.34
N ILE A 121 46.46 13.12 -24.96
CA ILE A 121 45.54 11.99 -24.76
C ILE A 121 45.59 11.47 -23.31
N ASN A 122 46.77 11.42 -22.68
CA ASN A 122 46.89 11.01 -21.27
C ASN A 122 46.22 12.01 -20.33
N VAL A 123 46.42 13.32 -20.54
CA VAL A 123 45.75 14.38 -19.77
C VAL A 123 44.24 14.28 -19.93
N LEU A 124 43.71 14.18 -21.16
CA LEU A 124 42.27 14.01 -21.41
C LEU A 124 41.70 12.76 -20.69
N LYS A 125 42.42 11.63 -20.74
CA LYS A 125 42.04 10.39 -20.04
C LYS A 125 42.07 10.55 -18.51
N ALA A 126 42.96 11.38 -17.96
CA ALA A 126 42.99 11.68 -16.53
C ALA A 126 41.88 12.65 -16.11
N GLU A 127 41.56 13.66 -16.94
CA GLU A 127 40.44 14.58 -16.75
C GLU A 127 39.11 13.82 -16.74
N ALA A 128 38.91 12.90 -17.69
CA ALA A 128 37.71 12.10 -17.78
C ALA A 128 37.58 11.09 -16.64
N ARG A 129 38.66 10.44 -16.18
CA ARG A 129 38.63 9.61 -14.95
C ARG A 129 38.26 10.42 -13.72
N THR A 130 38.79 11.63 -13.60
CA THR A 130 38.45 12.57 -12.51
C THR A 130 36.97 12.94 -12.55
N TRP A 131 36.45 13.22 -13.75
CA TRP A 131 35.04 13.55 -13.95
C TRP A 131 34.11 12.34 -13.77
N GLU A 132 34.54 11.15 -14.17
CA GLU A 132 33.85 9.88 -13.94
C GLU A 132 33.68 9.63 -12.44
N SER A 133 34.77 9.76 -11.66
CA SER A 133 34.77 9.59 -10.22
C SER A 133 33.85 10.59 -9.51
N LYS A 134 33.77 11.85 -9.99
CA LYS A 134 32.77 12.83 -9.51
C LYS A 134 31.32 12.35 -9.69
N GLN A 135 30.99 11.61 -10.76
CA GLN A 135 29.65 11.02 -10.92
C GLN A 135 29.48 9.76 -10.06
N GLN A 136 30.54 8.98 -9.83
CA GLN A 136 30.53 7.81 -8.94
C GLN A 136 30.21 8.21 -7.49
N ILE A 137 30.72 9.33 -6.98
CA ILE A 137 30.34 9.87 -5.65
C ILE A 137 28.83 10.16 -5.57
N LYS A 138 28.25 10.80 -6.60
CA LYS A 138 26.81 11.06 -6.64
C LYS A 138 26.00 9.77 -6.64
N LEU A 139 26.43 8.78 -7.43
CA LEU A 139 25.80 7.47 -7.52
C LEU A 139 25.90 6.68 -6.20
N ALA A 140 27.05 6.75 -5.51
CA ALA A 140 27.27 6.15 -4.20
C ALA A 140 26.35 6.79 -3.15
N ARG A 141 26.25 8.13 -3.12
CA ARG A 141 25.32 8.84 -2.22
C ARG A 141 23.86 8.48 -2.48
N LEU A 142 23.44 8.43 -3.75
CA LEU A 142 22.07 8.05 -4.15
C LEU A 142 21.74 6.61 -3.73
N LYS A 143 22.65 5.65 -3.96
CA LYS A 143 22.49 4.26 -3.51
C LYS A 143 22.51 4.16 -1.98
N GLY A 144 23.34 4.93 -1.30
CA GLY A 144 23.39 5.01 0.16
C GLY A 144 22.09 5.57 0.78
N LEU A 145 21.50 6.60 0.17
CA LEU A 145 20.20 7.17 0.57
C LEU A 145 19.07 6.15 0.36
N GLU A 146 19.02 5.49 -0.80
CA GLU A 146 18.09 4.39 -1.05
C GLU A 146 18.23 3.30 0.02
N ALA A 147 19.44 2.78 0.20
CA ALA A 147 19.72 1.71 1.16
C ALA A 147 19.33 2.11 2.58
N LEU A 148 19.67 3.32 3.03
CA LEU A 148 19.34 3.83 4.35
C LEU A 148 17.82 3.88 4.54
N ARG A 149 17.09 4.48 3.60
CA ARG A 149 15.61 4.57 3.65
C ARG A 149 14.99 3.17 3.72
N PHE A 150 15.45 2.24 2.89
CA PHE A 150 15.00 0.84 2.91
C PHE A 150 15.21 0.18 4.28
N GLN A 151 16.41 0.31 4.88
CA GLN A 151 16.71 -0.25 6.19
C GLN A 151 15.91 0.44 7.30
N TYR A 152 15.75 1.76 7.26
CA TYR A 152 14.99 2.52 8.25
C TYR A 152 13.52 2.10 8.28
N ILE A 153 12.87 1.99 7.10
CA ILE A 153 11.49 1.52 6.97
C ILE A 153 11.36 0.08 7.50
N LEU A 154 12.33 -0.78 7.22
CA LEU A 154 12.36 -2.16 7.75
C LEU A 154 12.52 -2.16 9.28
N LEU A 155 13.34 -1.27 9.84
CA LEU A 155 13.54 -1.14 11.28
C LEU A 155 12.23 -0.69 11.97
N TRP A 156 11.57 0.33 11.42
CA TRP A 156 10.27 0.80 11.89
C TRP A 156 9.22 -0.32 11.83
N GLY A 157 9.01 -0.94 10.67
CA GLY A 157 8.03 -2.04 10.52
C GLY A 157 8.32 -3.23 11.44
N THR A 158 9.59 -3.59 11.62
CA THR A 158 10.00 -4.63 12.58
C THR A 158 9.65 -4.24 14.02
N GLN A 159 9.76 -2.96 14.39
CA GLN A 159 9.41 -2.46 15.72
C GLN A 159 7.90 -2.50 15.95
N GLU A 160 7.09 -2.02 15.01
CA GLU A 160 5.63 -2.09 15.09
C GLU A 160 5.13 -3.55 15.18
N GLN A 161 5.73 -4.46 14.39
CA GLN A 161 5.46 -5.90 14.47
C GLN A 161 5.88 -6.52 15.81
N MET A 162 6.99 -6.07 16.42
CA MET A 162 7.39 -6.51 17.74
C MET A 162 6.40 -6.07 18.83
N GLU A 163 5.84 -4.86 18.74
CA GLU A 163 4.77 -4.42 19.64
C GLU A 163 3.51 -5.26 19.48
N ILE A 164 3.06 -5.53 18.24
CA ILE A 164 1.92 -6.43 17.95
C ILE A 164 2.15 -7.85 18.51
N CYS A 165 3.38 -8.37 18.43
CA CYS A 165 3.71 -9.67 19.01
C CYS A 165 3.72 -9.66 20.55
N ARG A 166 4.31 -8.63 21.18
CA ARG A 166 4.34 -8.45 22.65
C ARG A 166 2.92 -8.33 23.21
N ALA A 167 2.12 -7.48 22.58
CA ALA A 167 0.70 -7.32 22.82
C ALA A 167 -0.05 -8.65 22.87
N PHE A 168 0.13 -9.50 21.85
CA PHE A 168 -0.57 -10.79 21.77
C PHE A 168 -0.19 -11.77 22.90
N VAL A 169 1.09 -11.85 23.29
CA VAL A 169 1.56 -12.82 24.31
C VAL A 169 1.43 -12.34 25.76
N THR A 170 0.95 -11.11 26.00
CA THR A 170 0.94 -10.50 27.34
C THR A 170 0.05 -11.24 28.35
N ASP A 171 -1.01 -11.92 27.92
CA ASP A 171 -1.95 -12.65 28.77
C ASP A 171 -1.87 -14.18 28.64
N GLU A 172 -0.79 -14.72 28.07
CA GLU A 172 -0.60 -16.16 27.81
C GLU A 172 -0.87 -17.03 29.05
N ASP A 173 -0.26 -16.72 30.21
CA ASP A 173 -0.43 -17.48 31.45
C ASP A 173 -1.86 -17.42 32.03
N GLN A 174 -2.62 -16.37 31.69
CA GLN A 174 -4.03 -16.26 32.07
C GLN A 174 -4.90 -17.09 31.12
N VAL A 175 -4.63 -17.01 29.81
CA VAL A 175 -5.37 -17.78 28.79
C VAL A 175 -5.14 -19.27 28.98
N GLY A 176 -3.89 -19.71 29.18
CA GLY A 176 -3.54 -21.11 29.41
C GLY A 176 -4.27 -21.71 30.61
N ARG A 177 -4.36 -20.98 31.73
CA ARG A 177 -5.12 -21.42 32.92
C ARG A 177 -6.62 -21.56 32.64
N ILE A 178 -7.23 -20.61 31.93
CA ILE A 178 -8.66 -20.67 31.60
C ILE A 178 -8.97 -21.85 30.65
N LEU A 179 -8.10 -22.12 29.66
CA LEU A 179 -8.26 -23.29 28.79
C LEU A 179 -8.08 -24.60 29.55
N GLN A 180 -7.13 -24.64 30.50
CA GLN A 180 -6.88 -25.78 31.38
C GLN A 180 -8.10 -26.09 32.26
N GLU A 181 -8.63 -25.09 32.97
CA GLU A 181 -9.84 -25.20 33.80
C GLU A 181 -11.04 -25.70 32.99
N ARG A 182 -11.22 -25.21 31.76
CA ARG A 182 -12.33 -25.62 30.87
C ARG A 182 -12.17 -27.03 30.33
N ARG A 183 -10.93 -27.48 30.05
CA ARG A 183 -10.64 -28.87 29.70
C ARG A 183 -10.96 -29.80 30.87
N ASP A 184 -10.53 -29.45 32.08
CA ASP A 184 -10.74 -30.27 33.27
C ASP A 184 -12.24 -30.34 33.68
N GLN A 185 -13.05 -29.36 33.24
CA GLN A 185 -14.52 -29.38 33.32
C GLN A 185 -15.22 -30.13 32.16
N GLY A 186 -14.46 -30.69 31.21
CA GLY A 186 -15.01 -31.38 30.02
C GLY A 186 -15.64 -30.45 28.97
N LEU A 187 -15.39 -29.14 29.04
CA LEU A 187 -15.95 -28.13 28.13
C LEU A 187 -15.06 -27.85 26.91
N LEU A 188 -13.84 -28.39 26.90
CA LEU A 188 -12.84 -28.21 25.85
C LEU A 188 -12.06 -29.51 25.63
N LEU A 189 -11.81 -29.90 24.39
CA LEU A 189 -10.96 -31.07 24.09
C LEU A 189 -9.49 -30.70 24.26
N ASP A 190 -8.66 -31.67 24.67
CA ASP A 190 -7.21 -31.42 24.86
C ASP A 190 -6.51 -31.04 23.54
N ALA A 191 -7.01 -31.54 22.41
CA ALA A 191 -6.55 -31.15 21.07
C ALA A 191 -6.79 -29.66 20.76
N ASP A 192 -7.97 -29.13 21.09
CA ASP A 192 -8.27 -27.70 20.93
C ASP A 192 -7.43 -26.84 21.90
N ARG A 193 -7.22 -27.32 23.14
CA ARG A 193 -6.33 -26.66 24.13
C ARG A 193 -4.92 -26.52 23.58
N GLU A 194 -4.34 -27.61 23.06
CA GLU A 194 -3.01 -27.58 22.48
C GLU A 194 -2.96 -26.72 21.21
N GLU A 195 -3.97 -26.76 20.32
CA GLU A 195 -4.07 -25.85 19.16
C GLU A 195 -3.93 -24.38 19.61
N PHE A 196 -4.69 -23.95 20.62
CA PHE A 196 -4.59 -22.59 21.16
C PHE A 196 -3.20 -22.27 21.71
N LEU A 197 -2.58 -23.18 22.47
CA LEU A 197 -1.23 -22.98 23.02
C LEU A 197 -0.16 -22.88 21.91
N THR A 198 -0.33 -23.60 20.80
CA THR A 198 0.60 -23.49 19.65
C THR A 198 0.62 -22.08 19.05
N THR A 199 -0.48 -21.32 19.12
CA THR A 199 -0.52 -19.94 18.61
C THR A 199 0.43 -19.02 19.38
N PHE A 200 0.51 -19.14 20.70
CA PHE A 200 1.48 -18.38 21.51
C PHE A 200 2.92 -18.80 21.22
N ALA A 201 3.19 -20.10 21.06
CA ALA A 201 4.51 -20.61 20.67
C ALA A 201 4.95 -20.06 19.30
N LEU A 202 4.03 -19.96 18.35
CA LEU A 202 4.26 -19.33 17.03
C LEU A 202 4.63 -17.84 17.17
N VAL A 203 3.94 -17.09 18.03
CA VAL A 203 4.25 -15.67 18.25
C VAL A 203 5.60 -15.50 18.97
N ARG A 204 5.96 -16.36 19.94
CA ARG A 204 7.31 -16.37 20.53
C ARG A 204 8.41 -16.62 19.50
N ARG A 205 8.21 -17.57 18.58
CA ARG A 205 9.10 -17.79 17.42
C ARG A 205 9.22 -16.53 16.56
N ASN A 206 8.10 -15.86 16.26
CA ASN A 206 8.10 -14.63 15.48
C ASN A 206 8.86 -13.49 16.20
N ILE A 207 8.72 -13.34 17.51
CA ILE A 207 9.52 -12.39 18.32
C ILE A 207 11.03 -12.67 18.21
N ALA A 208 11.45 -13.94 18.24
CA ALA A 208 12.86 -14.31 18.08
C ALA A 208 13.40 -13.96 16.69
N ASN A 209 12.60 -14.18 15.63
CA ASN A 209 12.93 -13.79 14.26
C ASN A 209 13.05 -12.26 14.13
N LEU A 210 12.06 -11.51 14.62
CA LEU A 210 12.03 -10.04 14.58
C LEU A 210 13.21 -9.41 15.35
N LYS A 211 13.63 -9.98 16.49
CA LYS A 211 14.85 -9.56 17.20
C LYS A 211 16.10 -9.68 16.32
N THR A 212 16.21 -10.75 15.53
CA THR A 212 17.32 -10.98 14.61
C THR A 212 17.29 -9.97 13.45
N ILE A 213 16.11 -9.72 12.88
CA ILE A 213 15.90 -8.71 11.83
C ILE A 213 16.26 -7.31 12.35
N LYS A 214 15.75 -6.90 13.53
CA LYS A 214 16.08 -5.61 14.16
C LYS A 214 17.59 -5.45 14.37
N LYS A 215 18.29 -6.48 14.87
CA LYS A 215 19.74 -6.44 15.08
C LYS A 215 20.51 -6.27 13.75
N ARG A 216 20.15 -7.02 12.71
CA ARG A 216 20.78 -6.90 11.38
C ARG A 216 20.52 -5.53 10.76
N THR A 217 19.29 -5.04 10.86
CA THR A 217 18.88 -3.76 10.27
C THR A 217 19.59 -2.59 10.97
N LEU A 218 19.71 -2.61 12.30
CA LEU A 218 20.52 -1.63 13.04
C LEU A 218 22.01 -1.69 12.65
N ALA A 219 22.58 -2.88 12.42
CA ALA A 219 23.97 -3.00 11.95
C ALA A 219 24.16 -2.38 10.55
N ASN A 220 23.21 -2.61 9.64
CA ASN A 220 23.22 -2.00 8.31
C ASN A 220 23.07 -0.48 8.36
N ILE A 221 22.18 0.05 9.20
CA ILE A 221 22.01 1.51 9.39
C ILE A 221 23.30 2.11 9.97
N ASN A 222 23.90 1.48 10.98
CA ASN A 222 25.18 1.93 11.53
C ASN A 222 26.29 1.94 10.49
N LEU A 223 26.34 0.99 9.56
CA LEU A 223 27.28 1.01 8.44
C LEU A 223 27.02 2.23 7.54
N LEU A 224 25.76 2.44 7.14
CA LEU A 224 25.34 3.54 6.25
C LEU A 224 25.44 4.93 6.88
N THR A 225 25.47 5.03 8.22
CA THR A 225 25.69 6.29 8.97
C THR A 225 27.08 6.37 9.59
N ASN A 226 28.01 5.48 9.23
CA ASN A 226 29.38 5.41 9.78
C ASN A 226 29.43 5.49 11.33
N GLY A 227 28.64 4.65 12.00
CA GLY A 227 28.60 4.50 13.46
C GLY A 227 27.75 5.52 14.24
N HIS A 228 27.24 6.58 13.60
CA HIS A 228 26.61 7.71 14.32
C HIS A 228 25.23 7.41 14.95
N SER A 229 24.55 6.31 14.58
CA SER A 229 23.17 6.01 15.01
C SER A 229 23.05 5.07 16.22
N GLY A 230 24.05 4.24 16.50
CA GLY A 230 24.08 3.36 17.66
C GLY A 230 22.91 2.37 17.73
N THR A 231 22.22 2.30 18.87
CA THR A 231 20.97 1.52 19.05
C THR A 231 19.85 2.48 19.40
N PHE A 232 18.77 2.45 18.62
CA PHE A 232 17.69 3.44 18.70
C PHE A 232 16.30 2.85 18.38
N PHE A 233 15.27 3.67 18.60
CA PHE A 233 13.90 3.45 18.13
C PHE A 233 13.59 4.34 16.93
N ALA A 234 12.97 3.79 15.90
CA ALA A 234 12.69 4.51 14.66
C ALA A 234 11.34 5.22 14.75
N ASP A 235 11.34 6.52 14.51
CA ASP A 235 10.11 7.29 14.36
C ASP A 235 9.42 6.99 13.01
N ILE A 236 8.15 7.38 12.91
CA ILE A 236 7.30 7.16 11.72
C ILE A 236 8.01 7.70 10.46
N PRO A 237 8.24 6.87 9.42
CA PRO A 237 8.99 7.27 8.24
C PRO A 237 8.23 8.33 7.43
N SER A 238 8.77 9.54 7.40
CA SER A 238 8.30 10.65 6.58
C SER A 238 9.14 10.73 5.30
N LEU A 239 8.56 10.39 4.15
CA LEU A 239 9.23 10.44 2.84
C LEU A 239 8.72 11.61 1.99
N PRO A 240 9.54 12.20 1.10
CA PRO A 240 9.05 13.08 0.03
C PRO A 240 7.99 12.37 -0.83
N LYS A 241 7.06 13.15 -1.41
CA LYS A 241 6.02 12.63 -2.31
C LYS A 241 6.60 12.47 -3.72
N PRO A 242 6.68 11.25 -4.28
CA PRO A 242 7.15 11.06 -5.64
C PRO A 242 6.11 11.58 -6.64
N CYS A 243 6.57 12.26 -7.71
CA CYS A 243 5.72 12.50 -8.87
C CYS A 243 5.58 11.20 -9.69
N LEU A 244 4.37 10.93 -10.17
CA LEU A 244 3.95 9.66 -10.80
C LEU A 244 3.76 9.78 -12.33
N ASP A 245 4.06 10.94 -12.92
CA ASP A 245 3.97 11.12 -14.37
C ASP A 245 5.10 10.33 -15.07
N ARG A 246 4.69 9.28 -15.78
CA ARG A 246 5.60 8.38 -16.50
C ARG A 246 6.41 9.11 -17.58
N SER A 247 5.91 10.19 -18.15
CA SER A 247 6.62 10.96 -19.18
C SER A 247 7.73 11.80 -18.55
N PHE A 248 7.40 12.52 -17.48
CA PHE A 248 8.34 13.34 -16.70
C PHE A 248 9.46 12.53 -16.03
N ILE A 249 9.15 11.36 -15.45
CA ILE A 249 10.18 10.49 -14.85
C ILE A 249 11.16 10.02 -15.92
N ARG A 250 10.66 9.59 -17.10
CA ARG A 250 11.52 9.10 -18.19
C ARG A 250 12.47 10.17 -18.74
N SER A 251 12.03 11.42 -18.93
CA SER A 251 12.93 12.51 -19.31
C SER A 251 13.96 12.80 -18.20
N THR A 252 13.50 12.93 -16.95
CA THR A 252 14.36 13.17 -15.78
C THR A 252 15.47 12.13 -15.65
N VAL A 253 15.17 10.84 -15.87
CA VAL A 253 16.16 9.76 -15.86
C VAL A 253 17.17 9.88 -17.00
N LEU A 254 16.72 10.20 -18.22
CA LEU A 254 17.60 10.35 -19.38
C LEU A 254 18.49 11.60 -19.29
N ASP A 255 18.08 12.63 -18.56
CA ASP A 255 18.82 13.88 -18.48
C ASP A 255 19.71 13.98 -17.22
N ASN A 256 19.23 13.50 -16.08
CA ASN A 256 19.85 13.75 -14.78
C ASN A 256 20.48 12.52 -14.09
N HIS A 257 20.22 11.29 -14.56
CA HIS A 257 20.72 10.09 -13.86
C HIS A 257 22.27 9.99 -13.94
N PRO A 258 23.00 9.79 -12.82
CA PRO A 258 24.47 9.85 -12.79
C PRO A 258 25.17 8.93 -13.80
N ASP A 259 24.67 7.70 -14.01
CA ASP A 259 25.26 6.77 -14.99
C ASP A 259 25.05 7.21 -16.45
N ILE A 260 23.94 7.89 -16.76
CA ILE A 260 23.67 8.39 -18.11
C ILE A 260 24.55 9.59 -18.41
N ILE A 261 24.66 10.52 -17.45
CA ILE A 261 25.63 11.63 -17.50
C ILE A 261 27.03 11.03 -17.72
N ARG A 262 27.49 10.14 -16.82
CA ARG A 262 28.81 9.49 -16.87
C ARG A 262 29.13 8.87 -18.24
N LEU A 263 28.18 8.13 -18.84
CA LEU A 263 28.39 7.52 -20.15
C LEU A 263 28.37 8.53 -21.31
N ARG A 264 27.56 9.60 -21.24
CA ARG A 264 27.58 10.69 -22.24
C ARG A 264 28.95 11.40 -22.26
N GLY A 265 29.48 11.78 -21.10
CA GLY A 265 30.79 12.44 -21.03
C GLY A 265 31.96 11.57 -21.51
N LEU A 266 31.93 10.25 -21.25
CA LEU A 266 32.91 9.31 -21.81
C LEU A 266 32.80 9.19 -23.34
N VAL A 267 31.60 9.32 -23.92
CA VAL A 267 31.41 9.38 -25.38
C VAL A 267 32.00 10.68 -25.95
N GLU A 268 31.80 11.82 -25.29
CA GLU A 268 32.35 13.12 -25.69
C GLU A 268 33.88 13.15 -25.62
N GLU A 269 34.47 12.64 -24.53
CA GLU A 269 35.93 12.49 -24.39
C GLU A 269 36.52 11.60 -25.49
N GLN A 270 35.89 10.44 -25.74
CA GLN A 270 36.36 9.48 -26.75
C GLN A 270 36.34 10.08 -28.17
N LEU A 271 35.39 10.98 -28.47
CA LEU A 271 35.39 11.75 -29.73
C LEU A 271 36.59 12.71 -29.81
N GLY A 272 36.99 13.32 -28.69
CA GLY A 272 38.21 14.12 -28.58
C GLY A 272 39.49 13.31 -28.84
N ILE A 273 39.59 12.11 -28.26
CA ILE A 273 40.75 11.22 -28.42
C ILE A 273 40.96 10.80 -29.88
N ILE A 274 39.88 10.46 -30.61
CA ILE A 274 39.96 9.99 -32.01
C ILE A 274 40.69 11.00 -32.91
N ASN A 275 40.52 12.30 -32.68
CA ASN A 275 41.18 13.35 -33.45
C ASN A 275 42.71 13.40 -33.22
N LEU A 276 43.15 13.08 -32.01
CA LEU A 276 44.57 13.09 -31.62
C LEU A 276 45.28 11.76 -31.94
N ALA A 277 44.57 10.63 -31.83
CA ALA A 277 45.14 9.29 -31.95
C ALA A 277 45.80 9.02 -33.32
N ARG A 278 45.26 9.62 -34.40
CA ARG A 278 45.68 9.39 -35.79
C ARG A 278 47.18 9.59 -36.08
N HIS A 279 47.85 10.44 -35.30
CA HIS A 279 49.27 10.77 -35.47
C HIS A 279 50.13 10.34 -34.27
N SER A 280 49.55 9.63 -33.30
CA SER A 280 50.18 9.33 -32.02
C SER A 280 51.40 8.40 -32.12
N ASP A 281 51.49 7.58 -33.17
CA ASP A 281 52.56 6.59 -33.35
C ASP A 281 53.93 7.17 -33.71
N ILE A 282 53.99 8.38 -34.25
CA ILE A 282 55.26 9.06 -34.57
C ILE A 282 55.80 9.67 -33.28
N LYS A 283 56.75 8.99 -32.62
CA LYS A 283 57.45 9.55 -31.46
C LYS A 283 58.47 10.56 -31.98
N ALA A 284 58.44 11.78 -31.45
CA ALA A 284 59.43 12.81 -31.76
C ALA A 284 59.74 13.64 -30.50
N ASN A 285 61.01 13.97 -30.29
CA ASN A 285 61.47 14.76 -29.16
C ASN A 285 62.62 15.69 -29.58
N LEU A 286 62.65 16.90 -29.03
CA LEU A 286 63.76 17.83 -29.13
C LEU A 286 64.45 17.96 -27.76
N SER A 287 65.73 17.63 -27.69
CA SER A 287 66.51 17.63 -26.44
C SER A 287 67.72 18.55 -26.53
N LEU A 288 67.96 19.34 -25.48
CA LEU A 288 69.15 20.17 -25.29
C LEU A 288 69.90 19.67 -24.06
N MET A 289 71.16 19.25 -24.23
CA MET A 289 71.92 18.51 -23.21
C MET A 289 73.33 19.07 -23.07
N GLY A 290 73.73 19.43 -21.85
CA GLY A 290 75.13 19.65 -21.47
C GLY A 290 75.73 18.37 -20.90
N HIS A 291 76.99 18.09 -21.19
CA HIS A 291 77.72 16.96 -20.61
C HIS A 291 79.16 17.37 -20.25
N SER A 292 79.71 16.65 -19.26
CA SER A 292 81.11 16.68 -18.87
C SER A 292 81.61 15.24 -18.68
N ASP A 293 82.82 14.98 -19.16
CA ASP A 293 83.47 13.67 -19.15
C ASP A 293 84.85 13.80 -18.47
N ILE A 294 85.28 12.79 -17.73
CA ILE A 294 86.63 12.71 -17.13
C ILE A 294 87.24 11.35 -17.46
N ASP A 295 88.36 11.34 -18.19
CA ASP A 295 89.07 10.12 -18.61
C ASP A 295 90.24 9.77 -17.66
N TYR A 296 90.12 8.68 -16.88
CA TYR A 296 91.16 8.14 -16.00
C TYR A 296 92.01 7.06 -16.70
N PRO A 297 93.33 6.98 -16.42
CA PRO A 297 94.13 7.83 -15.53
C PRO A 297 94.57 9.16 -16.17
N SER A 298 94.19 9.43 -17.42
CA SER A 298 94.69 10.56 -18.23
C SER A 298 94.27 11.96 -17.79
N ALA A 299 93.32 12.10 -16.85
CA ALA A 299 92.75 13.36 -16.35
C ALA A 299 92.39 14.34 -17.49
N GLN A 300 91.81 13.83 -18.58
CA GLN A 300 91.32 14.65 -19.67
C GLN A 300 89.84 14.98 -19.42
N ASP A 301 89.57 16.26 -19.20
CA ASP A 301 88.22 16.79 -19.02
C ASP A 301 87.60 17.11 -20.39
N GLY A 302 86.51 16.42 -20.71
CA GLY A 302 85.62 16.76 -21.82
C GLY A 302 84.44 17.60 -21.33
N TYR A 303 83.97 18.52 -22.18
CA TYR A 303 82.69 19.19 -22.00
C TYR A 303 82.04 19.46 -23.35
N GLY A 304 80.71 19.54 -23.38
CA GLY A 304 80.01 19.92 -24.61
C GLY A 304 78.51 20.10 -24.46
N VAL A 305 77.92 20.80 -25.42
CA VAL A 305 76.47 20.99 -25.55
C VAL A 305 75.99 20.26 -26.80
N ARG A 306 74.87 19.57 -26.71
CA ARG A 306 74.22 18.84 -27.81
C ARG A 306 72.77 19.25 -27.93
N LEU A 307 72.37 19.68 -29.12
CA LEU A 307 70.97 19.70 -29.54
C LEU A 307 70.69 18.40 -30.30
N GLN A 308 69.66 17.66 -29.91
CA GLN A 308 69.29 16.39 -30.50
C GLN A 308 67.80 16.39 -30.85
N PHE A 309 67.50 16.12 -32.12
CA PHE A 309 66.16 15.75 -32.55
C PHE A 309 66.12 14.24 -32.76
N THR A 310 65.23 13.55 -32.03
CA THR A 310 65.02 12.10 -32.14
C THR A 310 63.63 11.85 -32.69
N MET A 311 63.49 10.95 -33.66
CA MET A 311 62.21 10.53 -34.22
C MET A 311 62.17 9.02 -34.40
N ASP A 312 61.22 8.35 -33.75
CA ASP A 312 61.01 6.91 -33.84
C ASP A 312 59.62 6.62 -34.43
N MET A 313 59.58 5.87 -35.53
CA MET A 313 58.33 5.44 -36.18
C MET A 313 58.48 4.02 -36.76
N PRO A 314 57.43 3.18 -36.73
CA PRO A 314 57.47 1.86 -37.35
C PRO A 314 57.43 1.97 -38.88
N TRP A 315 58.00 1.00 -39.60
CA TRP A 315 58.00 0.99 -41.07
C TRP A 315 56.57 1.01 -41.66
N GLU A 316 55.64 0.25 -41.07
CA GLU A 316 54.21 0.27 -41.43
C GLU A 316 53.41 1.37 -40.71
N PHE A 317 53.97 2.58 -40.48
CA PHE A 317 53.32 3.65 -39.71
C PHE A 317 51.88 3.99 -40.17
N SER A 318 51.62 3.99 -41.48
CA SER A 318 50.28 4.22 -42.03
C SER A 318 49.27 3.16 -41.57
N ARG A 319 49.69 1.89 -41.46
CA ARG A 319 48.85 0.79 -41.00
C ARG A 319 48.69 0.83 -39.48
N ALA A 320 49.74 1.15 -38.74
CA ALA A 320 49.69 1.34 -37.29
C ALA A 320 48.69 2.43 -36.91
N GLY A 321 48.80 3.63 -37.50
CA GLY A 321 47.89 4.75 -37.25
C GLY A 321 46.44 4.47 -37.67
N MET A 322 46.22 3.70 -38.75
CA MET A 322 44.87 3.23 -39.13
C MET A 322 44.31 2.21 -38.13
N ALA A 323 45.16 1.30 -37.61
CA ALA A 323 44.74 0.32 -36.60
C ALA A 323 44.39 1.00 -35.28
N GLU A 324 45.19 1.96 -34.80
CA GLU A 324 44.92 2.71 -33.56
C GLU A 324 43.66 3.56 -33.69
N ALA A 325 43.45 4.25 -34.83
CA ALA A 325 42.19 4.93 -35.12
C ALA A 325 41.00 3.95 -35.14
N GLY A 326 41.19 2.73 -35.64
CA GLY A 326 40.20 1.65 -35.60
C GLY A 326 39.88 1.18 -34.17
N VAL A 327 40.88 1.07 -33.30
CA VAL A 327 40.72 0.75 -31.87
C VAL A 327 39.89 1.83 -31.16
N GLU A 328 40.23 3.11 -31.35
CA GLU A 328 39.51 4.21 -30.70
C GLU A 328 38.08 4.38 -31.27
N GLN A 329 37.84 4.10 -32.56
CA GLN A 329 36.47 3.98 -33.11
C GLN A 329 35.69 2.79 -32.52
N ALA A 330 36.34 1.64 -32.30
CA ALA A 330 35.69 0.48 -31.69
C ALA A 330 35.31 0.75 -30.22
N ARG A 331 36.15 1.48 -29.47
CA ARG A 331 35.84 1.96 -28.11
C ARG A 331 34.66 2.93 -28.11
N LEU A 332 34.59 3.87 -29.05
CA LEU A 332 33.43 4.76 -29.19
C LEU A 332 32.12 3.97 -29.41
N ARG A 333 32.12 3.01 -30.34
CA ARG A 333 30.95 2.13 -30.57
C ARG A 333 30.57 1.34 -29.32
N LYS A 334 31.56 0.83 -28.56
CA LYS A 334 31.32 0.15 -27.28
C LYS A 334 30.63 1.08 -26.27
N LEU A 335 31.13 2.29 -26.09
CA LEU A 335 30.54 3.28 -25.16
C LEU A 335 29.11 3.67 -25.57
N GLN A 336 28.86 3.90 -26.86
CA GLN A 336 27.52 4.14 -27.39
C GLN A 336 26.57 2.97 -27.09
N ARG A 337 26.98 1.71 -27.32
CA ARG A 337 26.18 0.53 -26.96
C ARG A 337 25.97 0.36 -25.46
N GLN A 338 26.91 0.78 -24.63
CA GLN A 338 26.74 0.79 -23.17
C GLN A 338 25.75 1.87 -22.74
N LEU A 339 25.76 3.04 -23.37
CA LEU A 339 24.78 4.11 -23.15
C LEU A 339 23.36 3.65 -23.58
N ASP A 340 23.21 3.06 -24.76
CA ASP A 340 21.95 2.45 -25.23
C ASP A 340 21.41 1.45 -24.19
N LEU A 341 22.25 0.49 -23.78
CA LEU A 341 21.89 -0.57 -22.84
C LEU A 341 21.47 -0.05 -21.46
N VAL A 342 22.24 0.90 -20.89
CA VAL A 342 21.92 1.48 -19.58
C VAL A 342 20.65 2.34 -19.67
N SER A 343 20.46 3.10 -20.74
CA SER A 343 19.23 3.88 -20.97
C SER A 343 18.00 2.98 -21.02
N SER A 344 18.01 1.93 -21.86
CA SER A 344 16.89 0.99 -21.94
C SER A 344 16.65 0.25 -20.61
N ARG A 345 17.70 -0.12 -19.89
CA ARG A 345 17.57 -0.77 -18.57
C ARG A 345 16.93 0.13 -17.53
N LEU A 346 17.36 1.39 -17.41
CA LEU A 346 16.79 2.33 -16.44
C LEU A 346 15.32 2.67 -16.77
N LEU A 347 14.99 2.82 -18.06
CA LEU A 347 13.60 3.04 -18.48
C LEU A 347 12.69 1.84 -18.18
N ALA A 348 13.19 0.61 -18.31
CA ALA A 348 12.45 -0.59 -17.94
C ALA A 348 12.28 -0.71 -16.41
N ASP A 349 13.30 -0.37 -15.62
CA ASP A 349 13.22 -0.35 -14.15
C ASP A 349 12.20 0.69 -13.65
N VAL A 350 12.11 1.87 -14.29
CA VAL A 350 11.07 2.88 -14.02
C VAL A 350 9.65 2.30 -14.21
N ASP A 351 9.39 1.60 -15.31
CA ASP A 351 8.08 0.98 -15.55
C ASP A 351 7.76 -0.13 -14.52
N GLU A 352 8.76 -0.94 -14.15
CA GLU A 352 8.61 -1.96 -13.11
C GLU A 352 8.33 -1.35 -11.73
N VAL A 353 9.07 -0.31 -11.35
CA VAL A 353 8.92 0.38 -10.06
C VAL A 353 7.54 1.04 -9.94
N LEU A 354 7.04 1.66 -11.02
CA LEU A 354 5.69 2.21 -11.06
C LEU A 354 4.62 1.13 -10.88
N GLN A 355 4.72 0.00 -11.58
CA GLN A 355 3.79 -1.13 -11.42
C GLN A 355 3.84 -1.72 -10.00
N ARG A 356 5.04 -1.86 -9.41
CA ARG A 356 5.22 -2.30 -8.02
C ARG A 356 4.58 -1.32 -7.03
N TYR A 357 4.66 -0.01 -7.26
CA TYR A 357 4.01 1.00 -6.44
C TYR A 357 2.48 0.96 -6.53
N GLU A 358 1.93 0.81 -7.74
CA GLU A 358 0.48 0.61 -7.97
C GLU A 358 -0.02 -0.64 -7.22
N ALA A 359 0.65 -1.79 -7.41
CA ALA A 359 0.30 -3.05 -6.75
C ALA A 359 0.43 -2.99 -5.21
N ALA A 360 1.50 -2.39 -4.67
CA ALA A 360 1.69 -2.24 -3.23
C ALA A 360 0.63 -1.32 -2.60
N THR A 361 0.17 -0.30 -3.34
CA THR A 361 -0.89 0.61 -2.90
C THR A 361 -2.24 -0.12 -2.78
N GLU A 362 -2.62 -0.93 -3.76
CA GLU A 362 -3.86 -1.72 -3.67
C GLU A 362 -3.77 -2.82 -2.60
N ASN A 363 -2.62 -3.50 -2.47
CA ASN A 363 -2.41 -4.47 -1.39
C ASN A 363 -2.54 -3.82 0.00
N ARG A 364 -2.01 -2.60 0.18
CA ARG A 364 -2.15 -1.84 1.42
C ARG A 364 -3.59 -1.42 1.71
N ARG A 365 -4.40 -1.08 0.68
CA ARG A 365 -5.84 -0.85 0.84
C ARG A 365 -6.58 -2.13 1.26
N PHE A 366 -6.30 -3.26 0.62
CA PHE A 366 -6.87 -4.56 0.99
C PHE A 366 -6.53 -4.94 2.44
N ALA A 367 -5.25 -4.85 2.82
CA ALA A 367 -4.80 -5.13 4.18
C ALA A 367 -5.46 -4.20 5.22
N THR A 368 -5.67 -2.92 4.87
CA THR A 368 -6.40 -1.96 5.73
C THR A 368 -7.83 -2.42 6.01
N GLN A 369 -8.56 -2.91 5.01
CA GLN A 369 -9.93 -3.42 5.23
C GLN A 369 -9.92 -4.72 6.02
N ARG A 370 -8.96 -5.60 5.77
CA ARG A 370 -8.83 -6.89 6.45
C ARG A 370 -8.53 -6.74 7.95
N VAL A 371 -7.65 -5.81 8.34
CA VAL A 371 -7.37 -5.55 9.77
C VAL A 371 -8.53 -4.84 10.48
N LYS A 372 -9.27 -3.95 9.79
CA LYS A 372 -10.51 -3.35 10.32
C LYS A 372 -11.57 -4.40 10.64
N ALA A 373 -11.85 -5.31 9.70
CA ALA A 373 -12.81 -6.40 9.91
C ALA A 373 -12.40 -7.33 11.07
N ALA A 374 -11.11 -7.65 11.19
CA ALA A 374 -10.61 -8.48 12.28
C ALA A 374 -10.64 -7.76 13.65
N LEU A 375 -10.46 -6.43 13.69
CA LEU A 375 -10.57 -5.66 14.93
C LEU A 375 -12.00 -5.69 15.49
N GLU A 376 -13.00 -5.43 14.64
CA GLU A 376 -14.40 -5.49 15.05
C GLU A 376 -14.80 -6.92 15.49
N ALA A 377 -14.28 -7.96 14.82
CA ALA A 377 -14.46 -9.34 15.26
C ALA A 377 -13.83 -9.63 16.65
N VAL A 378 -12.72 -8.98 17.02
CA VAL A 378 -12.19 -9.07 18.40
C VAL A 378 -13.12 -8.35 19.38
N ARG A 379 -13.49 -7.09 19.09
CA ARG A 379 -14.38 -6.28 19.93
C ARG A 379 -15.70 -7.00 20.23
N GLU A 380 -16.33 -7.55 19.20
CA GLU A 380 -17.55 -8.35 19.26
C GLU A 380 -17.41 -9.55 20.21
N ARG A 381 -16.33 -10.32 20.11
CA ARG A 381 -16.12 -11.52 20.93
C ARG A 381 -15.75 -11.17 22.37
N VAL A 382 -15.11 -10.04 22.63
CA VAL A 382 -14.91 -9.51 23.99
C VAL A 382 -16.25 -9.24 24.67
N LEU A 383 -17.18 -8.57 23.98
CA LEU A 383 -18.52 -8.27 24.52
C LEU A 383 -19.34 -9.53 24.86
N ARG A 384 -19.14 -10.64 24.13
CA ARG A 384 -19.80 -11.92 24.43
C ARG A 384 -19.27 -12.67 25.62
N ARG A 385 -17.95 -12.63 25.82
CA ARG A 385 -17.31 -13.38 26.91
C ARG A 385 -17.93 -13.05 28.28
N GLY A 386 -18.42 -11.82 28.46
CA GLY A 386 -19.13 -11.38 29.67
C GLY A 386 -20.65 -11.64 29.69
N SER A 387 -21.24 -12.12 28.59
CA SER A 387 -22.70 -12.09 28.35
C SER A 387 -23.32 -13.43 27.92
N LEU A 388 -22.51 -14.40 27.48
CA LEU A 388 -22.99 -15.66 26.89
C LEU A 388 -22.12 -16.85 27.33
N ALA A 389 -22.79 -17.93 27.74
CA ALA A 389 -22.15 -19.22 28.03
C ALA A 389 -21.80 -20.00 26.74
N GLY A 390 -20.94 -21.02 26.87
CA GLY A 390 -20.49 -21.86 25.75
C GLY A 390 -19.00 -21.69 25.44
N ASP A 391 -18.64 -21.71 24.17
CA ASP A 391 -17.28 -21.61 23.61
C ASP A 391 -16.81 -20.15 23.38
N THR A 392 -17.44 -19.20 24.08
CA THR A 392 -17.25 -17.75 23.82
C THR A 392 -15.83 -17.27 24.13
N PHE A 393 -15.08 -18.01 24.95
CA PHE A 393 -13.68 -17.73 25.24
C PHE A 393 -12.76 -18.22 24.11
N GLU A 394 -12.97 -19.43 23.63
CA GLU A 394 -12.26 -20.07 22.51
C GLU A 394 -12.42 -19.25 21.23
N GLN A 395 -13.65 -18.83 20.94
CA GLN A 395 -13.96 -17.96 19.79
C GLN A 395 -13.27 -16.59 19.89
N LEU A 396 -13.11 -16.04 21.10
CA LEU A 396 -12.32 -14.82 21.32
C LEU A 396 -10.82 -15.07 21.07
N GLN A 397 -10.26 -16.20 21.50
CA GLN A 397 -8.85 -16.50 21.21
C GLN A 397 -8.63 -16.71 19.70
N ARG A 398 -9.56 -17.35 18.99
CA ARG A 398 -9.53 -17.46 17.52
C ARG A 398 -9.57 -16.08 16.84
N SER A 399 -10.47 -15.18 17.24
CA SER A 399 -10.53 -13.84 16.65
C SER A 399 -9.31 -12.98 16.98
N ARG A 400 -8.76 -13.08 18.19
CA ARG A 400 -7.49 -12.41 18.57
C ARG A 400 -6.32 -12.86 17.72
N TYR A 401 -6.21 -14.17 17.45
CA TYR A 401 -5.14 -14.71 16.60
C TYR A 401 -5.31 -14.31 15.13
N GLN A 402 -6.54 -14.31 14.61
CA GLN A 402 -6.84 -13.76 13.29
C GLN A 402 -6.48 -12.27 13.20
N TYR A 403 -6.84 -11.47 14.20
CA TYR A 403 -6.48 -10.06 14.27
C TYR A 403 -4.95 -9.87 14.26
N TYR A 404 -4.21 -10.60 15.10
CA TYR A 404 -2.75 -10.64 15.11
C TYR A 404 -2.18 -10.87 13.70
N GLN A 405 -2.64 -11.91 12.99
CA GLN A 405 -2.19 -12.19 11.62
C GLN A 405 -2.48 -11.02 10.67
N THR A 406 -3.67 -10.42 10.75
CA THR A 406 -4.05 -9.31 9.86
C THR A 406 -3.30 -8.01 10.16
N ALA A 407 -2.98 -7.73 11.43
CA ALA A 407 -2.17 -6.59 11.84
C ALA A 407 -0.71 -6.73 11.35
N MET A 408 -0.12 -7.92 11.49
CA MET A 408 1.21 -8.23 10.92
C MET A 408 1.24 -8.00 9.40
N ASN A 409 0.27 -8.58 8.67
CA ASN A 409 0.15 -8.42 7.21
C ASN A 409 -0.06 -6.96 6.78
N TYR A 410 -0.74 -6.14 7.60
CA TYR A 410 -0.93 -4.72 7.32
C TYR A 410 0.36 -3.91 7.47
N VAL A 411 1.18 -4.20 8.48
CA VAL A 411 2.53 -3.59 8.60
C VAL A 411 3.41 -4.02 7.42
N ASP A 412 3.40 -5.29 7.02
CA ASP A 412 4.16 -5.76 5.85
C ASP A 412 3.72 -5.07 4.55
N ALA A 413 2.41 -4.87 4.36
CA ALA A 413 1.87 -4.17 3.19
C ALA A 413 2.26 -2.67 3.17
N GLU A 414 2.31 -2.01 4.32
CA GLU A 414 2.76 -0.62 4.41
C GLU A 414 4.28 -0.49 4.19
N VAL A 415 5.09 -1.40 4.76
CA VAL A 415 6.54 -1.49 4.50
C VAL A 415 6.80 -1.67 3.00
N ALA A 416 6.09 -2.58 2.33
CA ALA A 416 6.22 -2.79 0.89
C ALA A 416 5.84 -1.55 0.07
N ARG A 417 4.79 -0.82 0.46
CA ARG A 417 4.37 0.43 -0.18
C ARG A 417 5.43 1.53 -0.02
N LEU A 418 5.99 1.68 1.18
CA LEU A 418 7.06 2.66 1.46
C LEU A 418 8.36 2.31 0.71
N HIS A 419 8.74 1.03 0.63
CA HIS A 419 9.86 0.57 -0.18
C HIS A 419 9.67 0.88 -1.68
N ALA A 420 8.45 0.78 -2.21
CA ALA A 420 8.15 1.20 -3.58
C ALA A 420 8.24 2.73 -3.76
N VAL A 421 7.84 3.53 -2.76
CA VAL A 421 8.06 4.98 -2.76
C VAL A 421 9.55 5.32 -2.81
N VAL A 422 10.39 4.66 -2.00
CA VAL A 422 11.85 4.90 -2.01
C VAL A 422 12.47 4.62 -3.39
N ARG A 423 12.03 3.54 -4.06
CA ARG A 423 12.48 3.23 -5.44
C ARG A 423 12.10 4.32 -6.44
N LEU A 424 10.93 4.95 -6.31
CA LEU A 424 10.53 6.09 -7.16
C LEU A 424 11.40 7.33 -6.89
N LEU A 425 11.76 7.58 -5.63
CA LEU A 425 12.57 8.75 -5.26
C LEU A 425 13.99 8.72 -5.86
N VAL A 426 14.56 7.53 -6.12
CA VAL A 426 15.83 7.39 -6.85
C VAL A 426 15.81 8.09 -8.22
N TYR A 427 14.65 8.16 -8.87
CA TYR A 427 14.48 8.76 -10.19
C TYR A 427 13.90 10.17 -10.16
N ASN A 428 13.30 10.58 -9.04
CA ASN A 428 12.46 11.78 -8.97
C ASN A 428 12.49 12.43 -7.57
N GLU A 429 13.69 12.77 -7.09
CA GLU A 429 13.91 13.55 -5.86
C GLU A 429 13.90 15.08 -6.10
N GLY A 430 13.64 15.50 -7.35
CA GLY A 430 14.04 16.83 -7.85
C GLY A 430 12.98 17.93 -7.92
N GLU A 431 11.69 17.64 -7.76
CA GLU A 431 10.63 18.66 -7.88
C GLU A 431 9.64 18.68 -6.71
N ASN A 432 9.96 19.49 -5.69
CA ASN A 432 8.96 20.13 -4.83
C ASN A 432 8.16 21.16 -5.65
N ARG A 433 7.27 20.69 -6.54
CA ARG A 433 6.30 21.54 -7.26
C ARG A 433 5.01 21.81 -6.49
N ASP A 434 4.80 21.13 -5.36
CA ASP A 434 3.72 21.42 -4.42
C ASP A 434 4.28 21.66 -3.01
N ASN A 435 3.82 22.72 -2.36
CA ASN A 435 4.12 23.00 -0.96
C ASN A 435 3.51 21.94 -0.03
N GLY A 436 4.35 21.18 0.66
CA GLY A 436 4.09 20.82 2.05
C GLY A 436 3.23 19.58 2.36
N MET A 437 3.28 18.51 1.57
CA MET A 437 2.83 17.18 2.03
C MET A 437 3.83 16.07 1.69
N ASN A 438 4.66 15.73 2.68
CA ASN A 438 5.35 14.44 2.74
C ASN A 438 4.33 13.30 2.76
N VAL A 439 4.74 12.11 2.32
CA VAL A 439 4.02 10.87 2.57
C VAL A 439 4.11 10.56 4.06
N ARG A 440 3.22 11.17 4.85
CA ARG A 440 2.98 10.78 6.24
C ARG A 440 2.26 9.44 6.24
N THR A 441 2.80 8.50 6.98
CA THR A 441 2.08 7.29 7.35
C THR A 441 1.18 7.60 8.53
N ASP A 442 -0.12 7.35 8.39
CA ASP A 442 -0.97 7.12 9.55
C ASP A 442 -0.34 5.95 10.31
N SER A 443 0.10 6.18 11.55
CA SER A 443 0.63 5.09 12.36
C SER A 443 -0.46 4.03 12.50
N VAL A 444 -0.08 2.78 12.23
CA VAL A 444 -0.90 1.59 12.44
C VAL A 444 -1.49 1.53 13.85
N ILE A 445 -0.85 2.22 14.80
CA ILE A 445 -1.00 2.03 16.24
C ILE A 445 -1.71 3.22 16.91
N ASN A 446 -1.48 4.47 16.45
CA ASN A 446 -1.90 5.66 17.22
C ASN A 446 -3.36 6.12 17.03
N ASP A 447 -4.03 5.87 15.90
CA ASP A 447 -5.39 6.39 15.65
C ASP A 447 -6.46 5.28 15.66
N ASN A 448 -6.73 4.74 16.85
CA ASN A 448 -7.85 3.85 17.23
C ASN A 448 -7.69 2.32 17.04
N PHE A 449 -6.60 1.80 16.44
CA PHE A 449 -6.54 0.37 16.09
C PHE A 449 -5.82 -0.55 17.10
N LEU A 450 -5.01 -0.02 18.03
CA LEU A 450 -4.23 -0.81 19.01
C LEU A 450 -4.24 -0.24 20.44
N GLN A 451 -5.36 0.35 20.88
CA GLN A 451 -5.66 0.40 22.32
C GLN A 451 -5.70 -1.05 22.87
N PRO A 452 -5.16 -1.34 24.06
CA PRO A 452 -4.97 -2.72 24.54
C PRO A 452 -6.31 -3.41 24.84
N LEU A 453 -6.89 -4.09 23.85
CA LEU A 453 -8.20 -4.75 23.96
C LEU A 453 -8.25 -5.95 24.93
N TRP A 454 -7.12 -6.35 25.52
CA TRP A 454 -7.09 -7.26 26.67
C TRP A 454 -7.43 -6.58 28.01
N GLN A 455 -7.51 -5.24 28.05
CA GLN A 455 -7.70 -4.44 29.27
C GLN A 455 -9.10 -3.81 29.43
N LEU A 456 -10.11 -4.27 28.68
CA LEU A 456 -11.51 -3.86 28.90
C LEU A 456 -12.04 -4.42 30.23
N GLN A 457 -11.73 -3.70 31.31
CA GLN A 457 -12.56 -3.64 32.51
C GLN A 457 -14.02 -3.39 32.11
N ARG A 458 -14.96 -3.92 32.90
CA ARG A 458 -16.40 -3.72 32.66
C ARG A 458 -16.68 -2.22 32.48
N PRO A 459 -17.35 -1.78 31.39
CA PRO A 459 -17.79 -0.40 31.31
C PRO A 459 -18.77 -0.13 32.46
N GLN A 460 -18.41 0.79 33.36
CA GLN A 460 -19.42 1.47 34.15
C GLN A 460 -20.22 2.34 33.18
N PHE A 461 -21.52 2.08 33.07
CA PHE A 461 -22.42 2.93 32.32
C PHE A 461 -22.84 4.07 33.25
N ASP A 462 -22.28 5.26 33.04
CA ASP A 462 -22.79 6.47 33.66
C ASP A 462 -24.20 6.76 33.15
N THR A 463 -25.13 6.87 34.08
CA THR A 463 -26.57 7.01 33.81
C THR A 463 -26.99 8.47 33.68
N GLU A 464 -26.63 9.11 32.57
CA GLU A 464 -27.25 10.39 32.19
C GLU A 464 -27.77 10.35 30.75
N ILE A 465 -29.10 10.42 30.63
CA ILE A 465 -29.82 10.53 29.35
C ILE A 465 -30.31 11.97 29.22
N PRO A 466 -29.86 12.75 28.22
CA PRO A 466 -30.41 14.08 27.97
C PRO A 466 -31.85 13.98 27.47
N THR A 467 -32.80 14.49 28.24
CA THR A 467 -34.19 14.65 27.80
C THR A 467 -34.30 15.73 26.73
N LEU A 468 -34.79 15.36 25.53
CA LEU A 468 -35.25 16.29 24.51
C LEU A 468 -36.67 15.94 24.07
N GLN A 469 -37.41 16.97 23.64
CA GLN A 469 -38.86 17.06 23.79
C GLN A 469 -39.66 16.21 22.79
N GLU A 470 -40.81 15.69 23.24
CA GLU A 470 -41.82 15.06 22.39
C GLU A 470 -42.40 16.08 21.40
N ASN A 471 -42.56 15.69 20.13
CA ASN A 471 -43.42 16.39 19.18
C ASN A 471 -44.48 15.46 18.60
N ALA A 472 -45.73 15.82 18.88
CA ALA A 472 -47.02 15.38 18.33
C ALA A 472 -47.11 14.08 17.48
N LYS A 473 -47.75 13.06 18.08
CA LYS A 473 -48.16 11.79 17.46
C LYS A 473 -49.21 11.97 16.34
N ARG A 474 -49.12 11.15 15.28
CA ARG A 474 -50.26 10.79 14.41
C ARG A 474 -50.37 9.26 14.39
N LYS A 475 -51.60 8.72 14.42
CA LYS A 475 -51.83 7.27 14.46
C LYS A 475 -51.95 6.66 13.06
N PRO A 476 -51.46 5.43 12.82
CA PRO A 476 -51.69 4.68 11.58
C PRO A 476 -53.17 4.41 11.28
N LYS A 477 -53.43 4.20 9.99
CA LYS A 477 -54.75 3.92 9.39
C LYS A 477 -54.86 2.42 9.06
N ALA A 478 -56.04 1.83 9.23
CA ALA A 478 -56.24 0.37 9.13
C ALA A 478 -55.77 -0.25 7.80
N MET A 479 -55.12 -1.42 7.88
CA MET A 479 -54.62 -2.17 6.71
C MET A 479 -55.75 -2.77 5.86
N ARG A 480 -55.59 -2.73 4.54
CA ARG A 480 -56.36 -3.54 3.58
C ARG A 480 -55.59 -4.82 3.28
N GLN A 481 -56.30 -5.93 3.06
CA GLN A 481 -55.69 -7.17 2.59
C GLN A 481 -55.40 -7.11 1.09
N GLY A 482 -54.28 -7.69 0.67
CA GLY A 482 -53.83 -7.66 -0.72
C GLY A 482 -52.75 -8.70 -1.01
N ILE A 483 -52.36 -8.79 -2.28
CA ILE A 483 -51.19 -9.57 -2.73
C ILE A 483 -50.08 -8.58 -3.09
N GLY A 484 -48.87 -8.83 -2.59
CA GLY A 484 -47.68 -8.05 -2.93
C GLY A 484 -46.61 -8.92 -3.60
N VAL A 485 -45.68 -8.30 -4.32
CA VAL A 485 -44.55 -9.00 -4.97
C VAL A 485 -43.21 -8.29 -4.75
N TYR A 486 -42.13 -9.06 -4.59
CA TYR A 486 -40.76 -8.56 -4.49
C TYR A 486 -40.15 -8.40 -5.89
N ALA A 487 -39.71 -7.19 -6.25
CA ALA A 487 -38.99 -6.94 -7.50
C ALA A 487 -37.52 -6.63 -7.21
N TRP A 488 -36.71 -7.69 -7.11
CA TRP A 488 -35.27 -7.62 -6.81
C TRP A 488 -34.45 -6.83 -7.84
N ASN A 489 -34.91 -6.75 -9.09
CA ASN A 489 -34.26 -5.97 -10.14
C ASN A 489 -35.27 -5.03 -10.83
N THR A 490 -35.37 -3.80 -10.31
CA THR A 490 -36.33 -2.81 -10.82
C THR A 490 -35.99 -2.30 -12.23
N THR A 491 -34.72 -2.29 -12.65
CA THR A 491 -34.36 -1.96 -14.04
C THR A 491 -34.92 -2.99 -15.03
N LYS A 492 -34.84 -4.30 -14.72
CA LYS A 492 -35.51 -5.33 -15.53
C LYS A 492 -37.02 -5.12 -15.55
N LEU A 493 -37.64 -4.80 -14.40
CA LEU A 493 -39.08 -4.52 -14.32
C LEU A 493 -39.51 -3.34 -15.22
N PHE A 494 -38.76 -2.24 -15.21
CA PHE A 494 -39.03 -1.08 -16.06
C PHE A 494 -38.81 -1.34 -17.55
N THR A 495 -37.96 -2.31 -17.91
CA THR A 495 -37.82 -2.75 -19.30
C THR A 495 -39.00 -3.63 -19.70
N LEU A 496 -39.39 -4.60 -18.86
CA LEU A 496 -40.56 -5.46 -19.08
C LEU A 496 -41.85 -4.65 -19.22
N GLU A 497 -42.07 -3.64 -18.37
CA GLU A 497 -43.22 -2.71 -18.43
C GLU A 497 -43.31 -1.92 -19.76
N LYS A 498 -42.19 -1.74 -20.46
CA LYS A 498 -42.14 -1.05 -21.76
C LYS A 498 -42.23 -1.99 -22.95
N SER A 499 -41.88 -3.27 -22.77
CA SER A 499 -41.74 -4.26 -23.85
C SER A 499 -42.85 -5.30 -23.87
N ASN A 500 -43.63 -5.43 -22.79
CA ASN A 500 -44.81 -6.28 -22.73
C ASN A 500 -46.06 -5.44 -22.47
N ASP A 501 -46.92 -5.33 -23.49
CA ASP A 501 -48.19 -4.59 -23.41
C ASP A 501 -49.18 -5.22 -22.41
N THR A 502 -49.08 -6.53 -22.10
CA THR A 502 -49.95 -7.20 -21.11
C THR A 502 -49.51 -7.00 -19.66
N PHE A 503 -48.35 -6.38 -19.39
CA PHE A 503 -47.75 -6.33 -18.05
C PHE A 503 -48.73 -5.89 -16.95
N TRP A 504 -49.49 -4.82 -17.18
CA TRP A 504 -50.47 -4.31 -16.21
C TRP A 504 -51.75 -5.16 -16.17
N GLU A 505 -52.11 -5.83 -17.28
CA GLU A 505 -53.20 -6.80 -17.30
C GLU A 505 -52.88 -8.04 -16.46
N ASP A 506 -51.64 -8.52 -16.50
CA ASP A 506 -51.16 -9.65 -15.70
C ASP A 506 -51.12 -9.32 -14.20
N ILE A 507 -50.66 -8.11 -13.84
CA ILE A 507 -50.75 -7.59 -12.46
C ILE A 507 -52.20 -7.61 -11.96
N ARG A 508 -53.14 -7.11 -12.78
CA ARG A 508 -54.58 -7.05 -12.47
C ARG A 508 -55.23 -8.45 -12.41
N LYS A 509 -54.94 -9.34 -13.37
CA LYS A 509 -55.40 -10.74 -13.45
C LYS A 509 -55.02 -11.50 -12.19
N ASN A 510 -53.78 -11.33 -11.73
CA ASN A 510 -53.22 -11.99 -10.55
C ASN A 510 -53.51 -11.24 -9.24
N LYS A 511 -54.31 -10.16 -9.27
CA LYS A 511 -54.78 -9.39 -8.10
C LYS A 511 -53.63 -8.82 -7.25
N ILE A 512 -52.52 -8.47 -7.89
CA ILE A 512 -51.36 -7.86 -7.23
C ILE A 512 -51.67 -6.39 -6.98
N THR A 513 -51.70 -6.01 -5.71
CA THR A 513 -52.05 -4.67 -5.22
C THR A 513 -50.84 -3.91 -4.69
N ARG A 514 -49.67 -4.56 -4.63
CA ARG A 514 -48.42 -3.96 -4.17
C ARG A 514 -47.19 -4.51 -4.89
N ILE A 515 -46.23 -3.65 -5.23
CA ILE A 515 -44.91 -4.06 -5.73
C ILE A 515 -43.83 -3.40 -4.85
N LEU A 516 -42.90 -4.22 -4.35
CA LEU A 516 -41.75 -3.79 -3.57
C LEU A 516 -40.53 -3.64 -4.51
N LEU A 517 -40.07 -2.41 -4.72
CA LEU A 517 -39.00 -2.09 -5.68
C LEU A 517 -37.64 -2.05 -4.99
N SER A 518 -36.75 -2.99 -5.34
CA SER A 518 -35.36 -3.00 -4.88
C SER A 518 -34.42 -2.29 -5.88
N PHE A 519 -33.40 -1.64 -5.33
CA PHE A 519 -32.37 -0.89 -6.06
C PHE A 519 -30.99 -1.10 -5.42
N ASN A 520 -30.00 -1.46 -6.22
CA ASN A 520 -28.60 -1.45 -5.81
C ASN A 520 -28.05 -0.01 -5.72
N ARG A 521 -26.83 0.16 -5.18
CA ARG A 521 -26.25 1.50 -4.97
C ARG A 521 -26.16 2.35 -6.24
N VAL A 522 -25.76 1.76 -7.36
CA VAL A 522 -25.65 2.45 -8.66
C VAL A 522 -27.03 2.89 -9.15
N GLN A 523 -28.05 2.05 -9.01
CA GLN A 523 -29.43 2.37 -9.36
C GLN A 523 -30.00 3.49 -8.46
N LEU A 524 -29.74 3.47 -7.15
CA LEU A 524 -30.14 4.53 -6.22
C LEU A 524 -29.54 5.89 -6.62
N ASP A 525 -28.24 5.93 -6.92
CA ASP A 525 -27.59 7.19 -7.31
C ASP A 525 -28.02 7.65 -8.72
N GLN A 526 -28.31 6.72 -9.66
CA GLN A 526 -28.91 7.04 -10.97
C GLN A 526 -30.35 7.58 -10.85
N LEU A 527 -31.16 7.06 -9.91
CA LEU A 527 -32.50 7.56 -9.64
C LEU A 527 -32.52 9.00 -9.11
N MET A 528 -31.41 9.49 -8.54
CA MET A 528 -31.31 10.88 -8.09
C MET A 528 -31.17 11.87 -9.26
N LEU A 529 -30.72 11.41 -10.44
CA LEU A 529 -30.60 12.22 -11.65
C LEU A 529 -31.98 12.59 -12.23
N PRO A 530 -32.11 13.74 -12.94
CA PRO A 530 -33.40 14.18 -13.49
C PRO A 530 -34.10 13.16 -14.40
N GLN A 531 -33.33 12.35 -15.14
CA GLN A 531 -33.89 11.30 -16.00
C GLN A 531 -34.46 10.14 -15.18
N GLY A 532 -33.72 9.64 -14.18
CA GLY A 532 -34.17 8.58 -13.27
C GLY A 532 -35.42 8.98 -12.49
N LYS A 533 -35.47 10.21 -11.96
CA LYS A 533 -36.67 10.77 -11.31
C LYS A 533 -37.89 10.81 -12.23
N ARG A 534 -37.72 11.15 -13.52
CA ARG A 534 -38.82 11.14 -14.51
C ARG A 534 -39.31 9.74 -14.84
N GLU A 535 -38.40 8.78 -14.97
CA GLU A 535 -38.72 7.36 -15.19
C GLU A 535 -39.52 6.78 -14.03
N LEU A 536 -39.02 6.93 -12.80
CA LEU A 536 -39.71 6.46 -11.59
C LEU A 536 -41.10 7.09 -11.45
N LYS A 537 -41.23 8.41 -11.68
CA LYS A 537 -42.54 9.11 -11.69
C LYS A 537 -43.46 8.74 -12.86
N ARG A 538 -42.95 8.16 -13.96
CA ARG A 538 -43.80 7.56 -15.01
C ARG A 538 -44.38 6.25 -14.50
N PHE A 539 -43.52 5.36 -14.00
CA PHE A 539 -43.92 4.05 -13.50
C PHE A 539 -44.90 4.17 -12.31
N MET A 540 -44.61 5.06 -11.35
CA MET A 540 -45.51 5.34 -10.22
C MET A 540 -46.91 5.79 -10.65
N ARG A 541 -47.02 6.69 -11.64
CA ARG A 541 -48.34 7.14 -12.13
C ARG A 541 -49.11 6.03 -12.87
N LYS A 542 -48.42 5.14 -13.59
CA LYS A 542 -49.07 3.95 -14.18
C LYS A 542 -49.53 2.98 -13.09
N ALA A 543 -48.69 2.70 -12.10
CA ALA A 543 -49.05 1.83 -10.97
C ALA A 543 -50.29 2.37 -10.20
N ASP A 544 -50.32 3.68 -9.91
CA ASP A 544 -51.44 4.33 -9.22
C ASP A 544 -52.75 4.26 -10.03
N ASN A 545 -52.69 4.47 -11.35
CA ASN A 545 -53.84 4.29 -12.25
C ASN A 545 -54.40 2.85 -12.24
N GLU A 546 -53.54 1.84 -12.10
CA GLU A 546 -53.92 0.43 -12.00
C GLU A 546 -54.26 0.00 -10.55
N GLY A 547 -54.25 0.92 -9.59
CA GLY A 547 -54.56 0.66 -8.18
C GLY A 547 -53.46 -0.07 -7.40
N VAL A 548 -52.21 -0.04 -7.90
CA VAL A 548 -51.06 -0.78 -7.38
C VAL A 548 -50.18 0.15 -6.54
N SER A 549 -50.05 -0.15 -5.25
CA SER A 549 -49.17 0.59 -4.34
C SER A 549 -47.70 0.20 -4.53
N LEU A 550 -46.78 1.18 -4.45
CA LEU A 550 -45.34 0.93 -4.57
C LEU A 550 -44.62 1.14 -3.25
N GLY A 551 -43.81 0.16 -2.85
CA GLY A 551 -42.94 0.21 -1.68
C GLY A 551 -41.46 0.29 -2.07
N LEU A 552 -40.65 0.93 -1.23
CA LEU A 552 -39.19 0.97 -1.39
C LEU A 552 -38.58 -0.19 -0.60
N LEU A 553 -37.95 -1.14 -1.29
CA LEU A 553 -37.33 -2.32 -0.68
C LEU A 553 -35.84 -2.11 -0.45
N LEU A 554 -35.40 -2.31 0.79
CA LEU A 554 -34.05 -2.00 1.28
C LEU A 554 -33.51 -3.21 2.06
N GLY A 555 -32.59 -3.96 1.45
CA GLY A 555 -32.08 -5.23 2.00
C GLY A 555 -30.56 -5.40 1.94
N GLU A 556 -29.79 -4.37 2.32
CA GLU A 556 -28.35 -4.51 2.57
C GLU A 556 -28.14 -4.91 4.04
N PRO A 557 -27.69 -6.15 4.35
CA PRO A 557 -27.78 -6.70 5.70
C PRO A 557 -26.91 -5.98 6.71
N THR A 558 -25.81 -5.37 6.26
CA THR A 558 -24.90 -4.62 7.15
C THR A 558 -25.58 -3.43 7.83
N TRP A 559 -26.71 -2.92 7.33
CA TRP A 559 -27.50 -1.84 7.95
C TRP A 559 -28.12 -2.19 9.32
N ILE A 560 -28.12 -3.47 9.72
CA ILE A 560 -28.38 -3.86 11.12
C ILE A 560 -27.35 -3.19 12.05
N LEU A 561 -26.10 -3.12 11.64
CA LEU A 561 -24.97 -2.68 12.45
C LEU A 561 -24.95 -1.14 12.62
N PRO A 562 -24.57 -0.62 13.81
CA PRO A 562 -24.50 0.83 14.06
C PRO A 562 -23.71 1.63 13.03
N GLU A 563 -22.59 1.08 12.58
CA GLU A 563 -21.60 1.72 11.74
C GLU A 563 -22.16 2.01 10.34
N HIS A 564 -23.09 1.18 9.87
CA HIS A 564 -23.72 1.30 8.56
C HIS A 564 -25.16 1.82 8.62
N ARG A 565 -25.79 1.88 9.81
CA ARG A 565 -27.15 2.43 10.01
C ARG A 565 -27.30 3.84 9.43
N ARG A 566 -26.26 4.68 9.52
CA ARG A 566 -26.27 6.03 8.92
C ARG A 566 -26.52 6.00 7.41
N ASN A 567 -25.94 5.04 6.68
CA ASN A 567 -26.10 4.91 5.24
C ASN A 567 -27.56 4.60 4.86
N LEU A 568 -28.24 3.76 5.65
CA LEU A 568 -29.67 3.49 5.50
C LEU A 568 -30.51 4.74 5.76
N LEU A 569 -30.25 5.45 6.87
CA LEU A 569 -30.97 6.70 7.20
C LEU A 569 -30.80 7.77 6.11
N GLU A 570 -29.61 7.92 5.54
CA GLU A 570 -29.34 8.82 4.40
C GLU A 570 -30.00 8.36 3.08
N ILE A 571 -30.37 7.09 2.92
CA ILE A 571 -31.22 6.62 1.80
C ILE A 571 -32.68 6.95 2.10
N VAL A 572 -33.17 6.61 3.30
CA VAL A 572 -34.54 6.89 3.74
C VAL A 572 -34.87 8.38 3.59
N ASP A 573 -34.01 9.26 4.09
CA ASP A 573 -34.13 10.72 3.98
C ASP A 573 -34.22 11.19 2.51
N ARG A 574 -33.28 10.76 1.66
CA ARG A 574 -33.23 11.15 0.23
C ARG A 574 -34.44 10.69 -0.59
N PHE A 575 -35.14 9.64 -0.16
CA PHE A 575 -36.30 9.09 -0.86
C PHE A 575 -37.66 9.49 -0.25
N GLN A 576 -37.66 10.29 0.81
CA GLN A 576 -38.90 10.92 1.31
C GLN A 576 -39.54 11.81 0.24
N GLY A 577 -40.88 11.81 0.19
CA GLY A 577 -41.63 12.60 -0.78
C GLY A 577 -41.54 12.11 -2.25
N MET A 578 -40.87 10.99 -2.54
CA MET A 578 -40.83 10.46 -3.91
C MET A 578 -42.13 9.77 -4.37
N GLY A 579 -43.09 9.52 -3.46
CA GLY A 579 -44.38 8.89 -3.78
C GLY A 579 -44.47 7.39 -3.49
N PHE A 580 -43.46 6.82 -2.81
CA PHE A 580 -43.60 5.50 -2.19
C PHE A 580 -44.64 5.53 -1.07
N SER A 581 -45.36 4.42 -0.91
CA SER A 581 -46.38 4.22 0.12
C SER A 581 -45.84 3.65 1.43
N VAL A 582 -44.66 3.02 1.39
CA VAL A 582 -44.09 2.25 2.51
C VAL A 582 -42.60 2.04 2.31
N ILE A 583 -41.85 1.93 3.41
CA ILE A 583 -40.45 1.47 3.43
C ILE A 583 -40.43 0.03 3.92
N HIS A 584 -39.83 -0.87 3.14
CA HIS A 584 -39.76 -2.29 3.43
C HIS A 584 -38.31 -2.69 3.66
N LEU A 585 -38.01 -3.18 4.87
CA LEU A 585 -36.66 -3.54 5.32
C LEU A 585 -36.48 -5.05 5.29
N ASP A 586 -35.68 -5.54 4.36
CA ASP A 586 -35.29 -6.94 4.28
C ASP A 586 -33.92 -7.15 4.93
N LEU A 587 -33.91 -7.14 6.27
CA LEU A 587 -32.69 -7.11 7.08
C LEU A 587 -32.55 -8.41 7.88
N GLU A 588 -32.14 -9.48 7.20
CA GLU A 588 -31.99 -10.81 7.78
C GLU A 588 -30.73 -10.97 8.68
N PRO A 589 -30.88 -11.20 10.00
CA PRO A 589 -29.75 -11.42 10.91
C PRO A 589 -28.85 -12.61 10.49
N ASN A 590 -29.45 -13.68 9.93
CA ASN A 590 -28.74 -14.86 9.48
C ASN A 590 -27.79 -14.61 8.30
N GLN A 591 -28.02 -13.58 7.48
CA GLN A 591 -27.07 -13.23 6.43
C GLN A 591 -25.75 -12.67 7.02
N LEU A 592 -25.79 -12.11 8.23
CA LEU A 592 -24.61 -11.70 9.02
C LEU A 592 -24.02 -12.82 9.90
N ALA A 593 -24.55 -14.06 9.87
CA ALA A 593 -24.06 -15.15 10.70
C ALA A 593 -22.57 -15.49 10.44
N HIS A 594 -22.08 -15.24 9.22
CA HIS A 594 -20.68 -15.41 8.83
C HIS A 594 -19.72 -14.43 9.52
N MET A 595 -20.20 -13.24 9.91
CA MET A 595 -19.44 -12.32 10.78
C MET A 595 -19.28 -12.89 12.19
N GLY A 596 -20.10 -13.88 12.52
CA GLY A 596 -20.08 -14.57 13.79
C GLY A 596 -20.87 -13.86 14.88
N LEU A 597 -21.60 -12.77 14.57
CA LEU A 597 -22.41 -11.95 15.47
C LEU A 597 -23.48 -12.76 16.24
N SER A 598 -23.80 -12.39 17.48
CA SER A 598 -24.81 -13.11 18.28
C SER A 598 -26.21 -12.66 17.95
N ASP A 599 -27.14 -13.61 17.91
CA ASP A 599 -28.58 -13.38 17.78
C ASP A 599 -29.06 -12.22 18.67
N THR A 600 -28.80 -12.22 19.98
CA THR A 600 -29.21 -11.12 20.88
C THR A 600 -28.69 -9.74 20.44
N TYR A 601 -27.43 -9.66 20.00
CA TYR A 601 -26.84 -8.40 19.52
C TYR A 601 -27.50 -7.98 18.21
N LEU A 602 -27.62 -8.89 17.25
CA LEU A 602 -28.22 -8.63 15.95
C LEU A 602 -29.67 -8.20 16.09
N LEU A 603 -30.49 -8.89 16.89
CA LEU A 603 -31.89 -8.54 17.10
C LEU A 603 -32.05 -7.22 17.87
N ALA A 604 -31.18 -6.91 18.84
CA ALA A 604 -31.18 -5.62 19.52
C ALA A 604 -30.78 -4.46 18.59
N HIS A 605 -29.81 -4.68 17.71
CA HIS A 605 -29.38 -3.68 16.73
C HIS A 605 -30.33 -3.55 15.54
N LEU A 606 -31.00 -4.63 15.15
CA LEU A 606 -32.12 -4.63 14.21
C LEU A 606 -33.27 -3.78 14.75
N LEU A 607 -33.70 -4.00 15.99
CA LEU A 607 -34.71 -3.16 16.65
C LEU A 607 -34.30 -1.68 16.68
N ARG A 608 -33.04 -1.38 17.02
CA ARG A 608 -32.50 0.00 16.99
C ARG A 608 -32.49 0.59 15.58
N THR A 609 -32.20 -0.19 14.55
CA THR A 609 -32.26 0.24 13.14
C THR A 609 -33.71 0.51 12.73
N VAL A 610 -34.65 -0.40 13.00
CA VAL A 610 -36.08 -0.20 12.73
C VAL A 610 -36.60 1.05 13.47
N GLN A 611 -36.27 1.22 14.75
CA GLN A 611 -36.63 2.39 15.54
C GLN A 611 -36.05 3.69 14.98
N ALA A 612 -34.81 3.67 14.48
CA ALA A 612 -34.21 4.85 13.85
C ALA A 612 -34.86 5.20 12.51
N VAL A 613 -35.22 4.19 11.69
CA VAL A 613 -35.93 4.39 10.43
C VAL A 613 -37.36 4.88 10.67
N SER A 614 -38.10 4.26 11.60
CA SER A 614 -39.46 4.68 12.02
C SER A 614 -39.48 6.13 12.53
N ARG A 615 -38.48 6.56 13.32
CA ARG A 615 -38.37 7.95 13.80
C ARG A 615 -38.04 8.98 12.71
N LEU A 616 -37.37 8.57 11.64
CA LEU A 616 -36.97 9.46 10.54
C LEU A 616 -38.02 9.51 9.43
N SER A 617 -38.67 8.38 9.15
CA SER A 617 -39.57 8.18 8.02
C SER A 617 -40.94 8.80 8.26
N LEU A 618 -41.45 9.56 7.29
CA LEU A 618 -42.86 9.96 7.22
C LEU A 618 -43.77 8.86 6.63
N LEU A 619 -43.19 7.72 6.21
CA LEU A 619 -43.90 6.54 5.69
C LEU A 619 -43.87 5.40 6.71
N PRO A 620 -44.89 4.53 6.76
CA PRO A 620 -44.84 3.30 7.56
C PRO A 620 -43.65 2.41 7.18
N VAL A 621 -43.20 1.62 8.16
CA VAL A 621 -42.06 0.70 8.01
C VAL A 621 -42.56 -0.73 8.14
N GLU A 622 -42.35 -1.56 7.11
CA GLU A 622 -42.49 -3.02 7.22
C GLU A 622 -41.09 -3.64 7.33
N ILE A 623 -40.94 -4.68 8.14
CA ILE A 623 -39.69 -5.45 8.24
C ILE A 623 -39.94 -6.93 8.00
N ASP A 624 -39.09 -7.55 7.19
CA ASP A 624 -39.07 -9.00 7.00
C ASP A 624 -38.38 -9.70 8.15
N LEU A 625 -39.07 -10.68 8.75
CA LEU A 625 -38.54 -11.47 9.86
C LEU A 625 -38.87 -12.94 9.69
N HIS A 626 -37.85 -13.79 9.82
CA HIS A 626 -38.06 -15.22 9.98
C HIS A 626 -38.76 -15.50 11.34
N PRO A 627 -39.86 -16.28 11.41
CA PRO A 627 -40.66 -16.56 12.61
C PRO A 627 -39.87 -16.95 13.87
N ARG A 628 -38.72 -17.61 13.69
CA ARG A 628 -37.77 -18.00 14.75
C ARG A 628 -37.45 -16.86 15.73
N TYR A 629 -37.27 -15.63 15.22
CA TYR A 629 -36.83 -14.46 16.00
C TYR A 629 -37.92 -13.87 16.91
N LEU A 630 -39.18 -14.27 16.73
CA LEU A 630 -40.32 -13.83 17.55
C LEU A 630 -40.80 -14.93 18.52
N ARG A 631 -40.53 -16.21 18.22
CA ARG A 631 -40.85 -17.32 19.13
C ARG A 631 -39.84 -17.49 20.26
N LYS A 632 -38.55 -17.36 19.97
CA LYS A 632 -37.47 -17.60 20.94
C LYS A 632 -37.07 -16.28 21.61
N ASN A 633 -37.33 -16.16 22.91
CA ASN A 633 -36.66 -15.14 23.72
C ASN A 633 -35.15 -15.47 23.73
N THR A 634 -34.30 -14.51 23.36
CA THR A 634 -32.86 -14.78 23.14
C THR A 634 -32.05 -14.16 24.28
N GLY A 635 -31.99 -14.89 25.40
CA GLY A 635 -31.70 -14.29 26.70
C GLY A 635 -32.88 -13.42 27.14
N ASP A 636 -32.59 -12.31 27.81
CA ASP A 636 -33.60 -11.35 28.28
C ASP A 636 -34.18 -10.46 27.16
N PHE A 637 -33.65 -10.54 25.93
CA PHE A 637 -34.11 -9.72 24.81
C PHE A 637 -35.31 -10.33 24.08
N CYS A 638 -36.40 -9.56 24.00
CA CYS A 638 -37.62 -9.87 23.26
C CYS A 638 -37.80 -8.88 22.10
N LEU A 639 -37.47 -9.31 20.87
CA LEU A 639 -37.63 -8.47 19.66
C LEU A 639 -39.08 -8.02 19.47
N GLY A 640 -40.05 -8.95 19.54
CA GLY A 640 -41.46 -8.63 19.34
C GLY A 640 -42.01 -7.64 20.38
N CYS A 641 -41.58 -7.75 21.64
CA CYS A 641 -41.92 -6.79 22.69
C CYS A 641 -41.35 -5.40 22.38
N GLY A 642 -40.17 -5.31 21.76
CA GLY A 642 -39.61 -4.05 21.30
C GLY A 642 -40.37 -3.45 20.12
N LEU A 643 -40.71 -4.27 19.11
CA LEU A 643 -41.43 -3.84 17.92
C LEU A 643 -42.87 -3.38 18.22
N GLN A 644 -43.56 -4.02 19.20
CA GLN A 644 -44.87 -3.57 19.68
C GLN A 644 -44.88 -2.14 20.25
N ASN A 645 -43.73 -1.63 20.71
CA ASN A 645 -43.60 -0.28 21.26
C ASN A 645 -43.19 0.77 20.21
N LEU A 646 -43.24 0.44 18.92
CA LEU A 646 -42.94 1.35 17.82
C LEU A 646 -44.22 1.67 17.03
N ASP A 647 -44.57 2.95 16.96
CA ASP A 647 -45.63 3.44 16.07
C ASP A 647 -45.23 3.24 14.59
N ASP A 648 -46.25 3.02 13.74
CA ASP A 648 -46.12 2.86 12.28
C ASP A 648 -45.18 1.73 11.79
N VAL A 649 -44.85 0.75 12.64
CA VAL A 649 -44.08 -0.45 12.30
C VAL A 649 -44.99 -1.68 12.14
N SER A 650 -44.75 -2.46 11.08
CA SER A 650 -45.39 -3.76 10.84
C SER A 650 -44.38 -4.84 10.47
N VAL A 651 -44.75 -6.11 10.57
CA VAL A 651 -43.83 -7.24 10.36
C VAL A 651 -44.36 -8.18 9.27
N THR A 652 -43.51 -8.48 8.29
CA THR A 652 -43.76 -9.53 7.31
C THR A 652 -43.06 -10.82 7.76
N LEU A 653 -43.81 -11.87 8.04
CA LEU A 653 -43.25 -13.17 8.44
C LEU A 653 -42.83 -13.95 7.21
N MET A 654 -41.52 -14.22 7.06
CA MET A 654 -41.00 -15.07 5.99
C MET A 654 -41.20 -16.55 6.34
N ILE A 655 -42.14 -17.20 5.65
CA ILE A 655 -42.51 -18.60 5.94
C ILE A 655 -42.19 -19.49 4.73
N TYR A 656 -41.00 -20.08 4.76
CA TYR A 656 -40.52 -21.10 3.82
C TYR A 656 -41.23 -22.46 4.04
N VAL A 657 -42.55 -22.51 3.78
CA VAL A 657 -43.36 -23.74 3.86
C VAL A 657 -44.47 -23.73 2.79
N SER A 658 -44.47 -24.71 1.89
CA SER A 658 -45.42 -24.85 0.77
C SER A 658 -46.81 -25.41 1.15
N ASN A 659 -47.01 -25.74 2.44
CA ASN A 659 -48.27 -26.24 2.99
C ASN A 659 -49.01 -25.17 3.81
N PRO A 660 -50.18 -24.66 3.35
CA PRO A 660 -50.93 -23.60 4.04
C PRO A 660 -51.31 -23.87 5.49
N LYS A 661 -51.64 -25.13 5.86
CA LYS A 661 -52.01 -25.47 7.23
C LYS A 661 -50.78 -25.42 8.16
N ARG A 662 -49.62 -25.89 7.67
CA ARG A 662 -48.35 -25.84 8.42
C ARG A 662 -47.83 -24.41 8.54
N ALA A 663 -47.93 -23.61 7.47
CA ALA A 663 -47.61 -22.17 7.51
C ALA A 663 -48.51 -21.41 8.52
N ALA A 664 -49.81 -21.71 8.55
CA ALA A 664 -50.72 -21.13 9.54
C ALA A 664 -50.38 -21.54 10.99
N ALA A 665 -50.13 -22.82 11.24
CA ALA A 665 -49.71 -23.31 12.56
C ALA A 665 -48.37 -22.71 13.04
N LEU A 666 -47.50 -22.30 12.10
CA LEU A 666 -46.27 -21.58 12.41
C LEU A 666 -46.51 -20.10 12.75
N ALA A 667 -47.45 -19.43 12.08
CA ALA A 667 -47.72 -18.01 12.30
C ALA A 667 -48.63 -17.75 13.52
N GLN A 668 -49.68 -18.55 13.74
CA GLN A 668 -50.73 -18.29 14.75
C GLN A 668 -50.19 -17.99 16.16
N PRO A 669 -49.23 -18.74 16.74
CA PRO A 669 -48.69 -18.44 18.07
C PRO A 669 -47.94 -17.10 18.17
N ILE A 670 -47.47 -16.56 17.04
CA ILE A 670 -46.81 -15.24 16.99
C ILE A 670 -47.87 -14.14 16.94
N LEU A 671 -48.89 -14.31 16.09
CA LEU A 671 -50.02 -13.39 15.97
C LEU A 671 -50.78 -13.23 17.29
N GLU A 672 -50.93 -14.33 18.04
CA GLU A 672 -51.62 -14.36 19.33
C GLU A 672 -50.77 -13.78 20.47
N LYS A 673 -49.44 -13.91 20.40
CA LYS A 673 -48.51 -13.34 21.39
C LYS A 673 -48.32 -11.82 21.23
N PHE A 674 -48.40 -11.30 20.00
CA PHE A 674 -48.06 -9.91 19.68
C PHE A 674 -49.20 -9.15 18.98
N THR A 675 -50.34 -9.00 19.64
CA THR A 675 -51.58 -8.40 19.07
C THR A 675 -51.41 -7.01 18.47
N GLU A 676 -50.56 -6.17 19.07
CA GLU A 676 -50.35 -4.78 18.63
C GLU A 676 -49.45 -4.64 17.39
N ILE A 677 -48.78 -5.71 16.93
CA ILE A 677 -48.02 -5.67 15.65
C ILE A 677 -48.96 -6.03 14.50
N PRO A 678 -49.11 -5.17 13.48
CA PRO A 678 -49.73 -5.58 12.23
C PRO A 678 -48.80 -6.55 11.49
N PHE A 679 -49.33 -7.72 11.09
CA PHE A 679 -48.55 -8.75 10.42
C PHE A 679 -48.95 -8.96 8.95
N SER A 680 -47.95 -9.23 8.11
CA SER A 680 -48.09 -9.75 6.74
C SER A 680 -47.35 -11.11 6.65
N ILE A 681 -47.57 -11.89 5.59
CA ILE A 681 -46.87 -13.17 5.35
C ILE A 681 -46.12 -13.10 4.02
N ALA A 682 -44.87 -13.53 3.98
CA ALA A 682 -44.11 -13.74 2.74
C ALA A 682 -43.99 -15.25 2.42
N LEU A 683 -44.19 -15.58 1.14
CA LEU A 683 -44.11 -16.93 0.57
C LEU A 683 -43.04 -16.94 -0.53
N SER A 684 -42.13 -17.90 -0.51
CA SER A 684 -41.14 -18.06 -1.59
C SER A 684 -41.70 -18.84 -2.79
N VAL A 685 -41.35 -18.38 -3.98
CA VAL A 685 -41.58 -19.02 -5.29
C VAL A 685 -40.25 -19.31 -5.99
N GLU A 686 -39.16 -19.26 -5.25
CA GLU A 686 -37.81 -19.40 -5.78
C GLU A 686 -37.50 -20.87 -6.12
N PRO A 687 -36.98 -21.18 -7.33
CA PRO A 687 -36.75 -22.56 -7.76
C PRO A 687 -35.56 -23.25 -7.08
N GLN A 688 -34.65 -22.50 -6.43
CA GLN A 688 -33.51 -23.06 -5.70
C GLN A 688 -33.88 -23.71 -4.35
N LEU A 689 -35.10 -23.50 -3.84
CA LEU A 689 -35.58 -24.09 -2.59
C LEU A 689 -36.38 -25.38 -2.86
N GLY A 690 -36.38 -26.30 -1.88
CA GLY A 690 -37.11 -27.55 -2.01
C GLY A 690 -38.64 -27.34 -2.11
N GLY A 691 -39.36 -28.29 -2.73
CA GLY A 691 -40.81 -28.21 -2.92
C GLY A 691 -41.65 -28.21 -1.63
N ASP A 692 -41.07 -28.50 -0.47
CA ASP A 692 -41.68 -28.33 0.85
C ASP A 692 -41.55 -26.89 1.40
N GLU A 693 -40.64 -26.09 0.83
CA GLU A 693 -40.23 -24.77 1.31
C GLU A 693 -40.62 -23.63 0.34
N SER A 694 -40.69 -23.93 -0.96
CA SER A 694 -41.07 -22.99 -2.04
C SER A 694 -42.25 -23.51 -2.86
N TYR A 695 -42.99 -22.57 -3.46
CA TYR A 695 -44.11 -22.83 -4.36
C TYR A 695 -43.72 -22.90 -5.84
N ALA A 696 -42.42 -22.80 -6.19
CA ALA A 696 -41.92 -22.75 -7.57
C ALA A 696 -42.44 -23.88 -8.49
N GLY A 697 -42.61 -25.08 -7.95
CA GLY A 697 -43.10 -26.25 -8.70
C GLY A 697 -44.62 -26.34 -8.90
N LEU A 698 -45.36 -25.25 -8.70
CA LEU A 698 -46.81 -25.17 -8.92
C LEU A 698 -47.14 -24.23 -10.09
N SER A 699 -48.32 -24.38 -10.69
CA SER A 699 -48.86 -23.35 -11.59
C SER A 699 -49.28 -22.09 -10.80
N ARG A 700 -49.33 -20.92 -11.46
CA ARG A 700 -49.83 -19.68 -10.83
C ARG A 700 -51.27 -19.84 -10.32
N ALA A 701 -52.10 -20.61 -11.02
CA ALA A 701 -53.46 -20.95 -10.59
C ALA A 701 -53.50 -21.81 -9.31
N GLN A 702 -52.57 -22.74 -9.16
CA GLN A 702 -52.42 -23.55 -7.94
C GLN A 702 -51.91 -22.71 -6.76
N LEU A 703 -50.92 -21.85 -6.96
CA LEU A 703 -50.45 -20.90 -5.94
C LEU A 703 -51.58 -19.97 -5.47
N GLN A 704 -52.39 -19.43 -6.40
CA GLN A 704 -53.52 -18.58 -6.04
C GLN A 704 -54.56 -19.29 -5.15
N LYS A 705 -54.80 -20.59 -5.36
CA LYS A 705 -55.65 -21.41 -4.47
C LYS A 705 -55.04 -21.56 -3.07
N LYS A 706 -53.70 -21.67 -2.95
CA LYS A 706 -52.98 -21.74 -1.67
C LYS A 706 -53.04 -20.40 -0.93
N ILE A 707 -52.79 -19.28 -1.61
CA ILE A 707 -52.92 -17.90 -1.09
C ILE A 707 -54.34 -17.66 -0.56
N THR A 708 -55.36 -18.00 -1.36
CA THR A 708 -56.77 -17.87 -0.95
C THR A 708 -57.10 -18.72 0.29
N THR A 709 -56.43 -19.88 0.44
CA THR A 709 -56.58 -20.73 1.63
C THR A 709 -55.94 -20.09 2.87
N LEU A 710 -54.76 -19.49 2.74
CA LEU A 710 -54.10 -18.74 3.83
C LEU A 710 -54.92 -17.53 4.27
N GLN A 711 -55.44 -16.74 3.33
CA GLN A 711 -56.31 -15.59 3.63
C GLN A 711 -57.54 -16.01 4.45
N LYS A 712 -58.16 -17.16 4.11
CA LYS A 712 -59.28 -17.73 4.89
C LYS A 712 -58.88 -18.19 6.30
N ILE A 713 -57.69 -18.77 6.48
CA ILE A 713 -57.24 -19.27 7.79
C ILE A 713 -56.86 -18.13 8.75
N PHE A 714 -56.20 -17.08 8.23
CA PHE A 714 -55.84 -15.93 9.05
C PHE A 714 -57.02 -14.99 9.29
N GLY A 715 -57.94 -14.87 8.33
CA GLY A 715 -58.95 -13.80 8.32
C GLY A 715 -58.26 -12.44 8.38
N ASN A 716 -58.89 -11.45 9.01
CA ASN A 716 -58.36 -10.08 9.11
C ASN A 716 -57.13 -9.94 10.05
N ARG A 717 -56.56 -11.04 10.58
CA ARG A 717 -55.37 -11.03 11.46
C ARG A 717 -54.04 -10.81 10.72
N VAL A 718 -54.06 -10.91 9.39
CA VAL A 718 -52.93 -10.68 8.50
C VAL A 718 -53.34 -9.67 7.43
N GLY A 719 -52.48 -8.71 7.11
CA GLY A 719 -52.66 -7.74 6.04
C GLY A 719 -52.35 -8.34 4.67
N ASN A 720 -51.11 -8.18 4.21
CA ASN A 720 -50.71 -8.62 2.87
C ASN A 720 -50.16 -10.05 2.88
N ILE A 721 -50.31 -10.74 1.74
CA ILE A 721 -49.50 -11.90 1.40
C ILE A 721 -48.55 -11.50 0.28
N TYR A 722 -47.26 -11.57 0.55
CA TYR A 722 -46.22 -11.26 -0.41
C TYR A 722 -45.65 -12.52 -1.08
N ILE A 723 -45.31 -12.41 -2.35
CA ILE A 723 -44.63 -13.42 -3.16
C ILE A 723 -43.18 -12.98 -3.35
N GLN A 724 -42.23 -13.73 -2.76
CA GLN A 724 -40.79 -13.46 -2.80
C GLN A 724 -40.17 -13.85 -4.15
N SER A 725 -40.53 -13.09 -5.18
CA SER A 725 -39.85 -12.85 -6.46
C SER A 725 -40.90 -12.70 -7.55
N TRP A 726 -41.00 -11.51 -8.15
CA TRP A 726 -41.84 -11.26 -9.32
C TRP A 726 -41.32 -12.00 -10.56
N GLN A 727 -40.01 -12.11 -10.70
CA GLN A 727 -39.38 -12.77 -11.83
C GLN A 727 -39.76 -14.25 -11.85
N ASP A 728 -39.46 -14.98 -10.78
CA ASP A 728 -39.77 -16.41 -10.69
C ASP A 728 -41.29 -16.67 -10.72
N TYR A 729 -42.11 -15.76 -10.16
CA TYR A 729 -43.57 -15.85 -10.26
C TYR A 729 -44.10 -15.77 -11.71
N MET A 730 -43.48 -14.95 -12.57
CA MET A 730 -43.88 -14.84 -13.97
C MET A 730 -43.38 -16.02 -14.81
N ASP A 731 -42.27 -16.63 -14.42
CA ASP A 731 -41.72 -17.84 -15.04
C ASP A 731 -42.49 -19.12 -14.65
N MET A 732 -43.39 -19.07 -13.65
CA MET A 732 -44.33 -20.15 -13.32
C MET A 732 -45.41 -20.32 -14.39
N ASP A 733 -45.79 -21.58 -14.68
CA ASP A 733 -46.83 -21.92 -15.66
C ASP A 733 -48.19 -21.26 -15.35
N ASP A 734 -48.86 -20.75 -16.39
CA ASP A 734 -50.20 -20.13 -16.31
C ASP A 734 -51.32 -21.19 -16.19
N GLU A 735 -51.09 -22.44 -16.60
CA GLU A 735 -52.16 -23.44 -16.82
C GLU A 735 -52.24 -24.55 -15.75
N ASN A 736 -53.46 -24.72 -15.22
CA ASN A 736 -54.04 -25.82 -14.42
C ASN A 736 -53.16 -26.52 -13.37
#